data_AF-D4LEL3-F1
#
_entry.id   AF-D4LEL3-F1
#
_cell.length_a   1.000
_cell.length_b   1.000
_cell.length_c   1.000
_cell.angle_alpha   90.00
_cell.angle_beta   90.00
_cell.angle_gamma   90.00
#
_symmetry.space_group_name_H-M   'P 1'
#
loop_
_entity.id
_entity.type
_entity.pdbx_description
1 polymer ?
#
loop_
_entity_poly.entity_id
_entity_poly.type
_entity_poly.pdbx_seq_one_letter_code
_entity_poly.pdbx_strand_id
1 'polypeptide(L)'
;MAFVTSAGTLDKRDESVRQMLADKSDFIGAIRLPGGKNGAFKDNAGTEVTTDIIFLKKHEGKSLAEMSDIPDWVHIGETADGLPINKYFEQHSDMVLGTVVEGNKLYGSGTMVVAEDGFDLRSALHEAVGKLSAEISHERGRDVYAKTADGVQVQIPSKLRNYSFFLSDNQVFFKKNNAACEFRFDKGTAQHKRFKAFIELRDLTRELIEAMELDKPDSVIKDLQAKLNVAYDDFYKKFGLIHSQTNKRYFAEDVSYNLVAGLEKSYDKTKLLEKSDIFTKRTIVPTNAVEHVDTALEALTLSIAEKARVDFEYMSGLTGMTEDELKHDLTSEIFKIPHTENEYQTASEYLSGDIRKKLREAEEIAEYDPDFNINVSALKQAMPEPLKAGDIDIKLGAAWLDPKYYEQFMYELLQTPAYQRSDSPSSRWNKSAIVGVEYSVHANSFHVSNKSSDRSVLATQKYGTHKMNAYDIFEHLLNLQEPKVYKTIEVPDGLGDTKEKRVVDIDATRVVQRKADDIRKAFKAWIFKDPQRREAIVEKYNELFNSIRPREFDGSALSFPMMTSDIKLHDHQKNAIAHAMFGGNTLFAHCVGAGKTFEMIATAMESKRLGLCTKSLFAVPNHLTEQIGDDFQKLYPGANILVATKKDFQKANRQQLFAKIATGNYDAVIIGHSQLGKIPVSKERQVMTIQSQIDDILRGIEELKKSEGSKFQIKAMERTRKSLQKQLDKLEKANQDDTLTFEQLGIDRLFVDEAHEFKNLFVATKLQNVAGISNSASQKALDLFLKCRYLDEKTGGKGVVFATGTPLSNSITELHTMMRYLEYDFLNNHGLQHFDNWVAVFGDQKTDWELKPAGNGFKERTRIANYTGLPELMSMFKQVADIRTADTLKLDVPDCEYQVVQVEATPFQQELVQELADRADAINAGNVDPTIDNMLKITSDGRKLGLDPRLIDPSFEDNPDTKLNRCVENVARIHAETAEDRLTQIIFCDLGVPHKATGEAEAEDEDADDAKDKKFIAEVESLEEECDFCVYDDIRDKLIARGIPAEEIAYIHDAKTEQQKSDLFDKVRNGEIRVLLGSTAKMGTGTNVQKRLKLAP
;
A
#
# COMPACT_ATOMS: atom_id res chain seq x y z
N MET A 1 34.61 -22.29 8.14
CA MET A 1 33.99 -21.15 7.45
C MET A 1 34.70 -20.99 6.12
N ALA A 2 33.97 -20.68 5.06
CA ALA A 2 34.54 -20.36 3.76
C ALA A 2 33.93 -19.05 3.29
N PHE A 3 34.76 -18.13 2.78
CA PHE A 3 34.33 -16.83 2.27
C PHE A 3 34.86 -16.65 0.86
N VAL A 4 34.05 -16.08 -0.03
CA VAL A 4 34.52 -15.57 -1.32
C VAL A 4 34.64 -14.05 -1.17
N THR A 5 35.82 -13.52 -1.47
CA THR A 5 36.10 -12.08 -1.35
C THR A 5 36.99 -11.61 -2.49
N SER A 6 37.10 -10.30 -2.70
CA SER A 6 38.08 -9.77 -3.65
C SER A 6 39.51 -10.00 -3.15
N ALA A 7 40.47 -10.10 -4.07
CA ALA A 7 41.89 -10.23 -3.74
C ALA A 7 42.41 -9.14 -2.79
N GLY A 8 41.75 -7.97 -2.78
CA GLY A 8 42.05 -6.87 -1.86
C GLY A 8 41.92 -7.22 -0.37
N THR A 9 41.24 -8.30 0.01
CA THR A 9 41.22 -8.73 1.42
C THR A 9 42.59 -9.29 1.85
N LEU A 10 43.20 -10.11 1.00
CA LEU A 10 44.49 -10.72 1.30
C LEU A 10 45.67 -9.85 0.84
N ASP A 11 45.55 -9.07 -0.22
CA ASP A 11 46.66 -8.32 -0.84
C ASP A 11 46.79 -6.85 -0.40
N LYS A 12 45.83 -6.32 0.35
CA LYS A 12 45.91 -4.92 0.81
C LYS A 12 47.08 -4.74 1.78
N ARG A 13 47.86 -3.67 1.62
CA ARG A 13 49.00 -3.33 2.51
C ARG A 13 48.61 -3.17 3.98
N ASP A 14 47.38 -2.76 4.26
CA ASP A 14 46.84 -2.66 5.62
C ASP A 14 46.49 -4.05 6.16
N GLU A 15 47.16 -4.45 7.25
CA GLU A 15 47.03 -5.76 7.88
C GLU A 15 45.89 -5.85 8.90
N SER A 16 45.26 -4.73 9.26
CA SER A 16 44.28 -4.66 10.38
C SER A 16 43.14 -5.69 10.28
N VAL A 17 42.58 -5.88 9.08
CA VAL A 17 41.51 -6.85 8.82
C VAL A 17 42.03 -8.29 8.96
N ARG A 18 43.24 -8.57 8.46
CA ARG A 18 43.84 -9.91 8.56
C ARG A 18 44.26 -10.26 9.98
N GLN A 19 44.77 -9.28 10.74
CA GLN A 19 45.03 -9.43 12.17
C GLN A 19 43.73 -9.73 12.94
N MET A 20 42.65 -8.99 12.68
CA MET A 20 41.35 -9.27 13.32
C MET A 20 40.79 -10.66 12.98
N LEU A 21 41.04 -11.16 11.77
CA LEU A 21 40.63 -12.50 11.35
C LEU A 21 41.50 -13.58 12.00
N ALA A 22 42.82 -13.37 12.07
CA ALA A 22 43.74 -14.25 12.78
C ALA A 22 43.44 -14.34 14.30
N ASP A 23 42.96 -13.25 14.91
CA ASP A 23 42.50 -13.21 16.30
C ASP A 23 41.32 -14.13 16.61
N LYS A 24 40.48 -14.42 15.61
CA LYS A 24 39.19 -15.10 15.80
C LYS A 24 39.12 -16.47 15.13
N SER A 25 40.14 -16.83 14.36
CA SER A 25 40.13 -18.06 13.59
C SER A 25 41.52 -18.52 13.19
N ASP A 26 41.69 -19.84 13.16
CA ASP A 26 42.85 -20.47 12.56
C ASP A 26 42.69 -20.44 11.04
N PHE A 27 43.72 -19.99 10.33
CA PHE A 27 43.75 -19.97 8.88
C PHE A 27 44.02 -21.37 8.34
N ILE A 28 43.09 -21.92 7.54
CA ILE A 28 43.22 -23.25 6.95
C ILE A 28 43.93 -23.16 5.60
N GLY A 29 43.64 -22.11 4.84
CA GLY A 29 44.19 -21.87 3.51
C GLY A 29 43.32 -20.93 2.71
N ALA A 30 43.82 -20.51 1.55
CA ALA A 30 43.05 -19.73 0.59
C ALA A 30 43.30 -20.23 -0.83
N ILE A 31 42.38 -19.97 -1.75
CA ILE A 31 42.52 -20.30 -3.16
C ILE A 31 42.21 -19.03 -3.96
N ARG A 32 43.15 -18.59 -4.78
CA ARG A 32 42.98 -17.43 -5.64
C ARG A 32 42.47 -17.85 -7.01
N LEU A 33 41.34 -17.30 -7.39
CA LEU A 33 40.66 -17.58 -8.65
C LEU A 33 41.05 -16.55 -9.73
N PRO A 34 41.09 -16.95 -11.01
CA PRO A 34 41.38 -16.04 -12.10
C PRO A 34 40.25 -15.01 -12.28
N GLY A 35 40.62 -13.78 -12.58
CA GLY A 35 39.75 -12.72 -13.08
C GLY A 35 39.92 -12.52 -14.59
N GLY A 36 39.37 -11.41 -15.11
CA GLY A 36 39.48 -11.06 -16.54
C GLY A 36 38.48 -11.82 -17.43
N LYS A 37 38.81 -11.92 -18.73
CA LYS A 37 37.93 -12.47 -19.77
C LYS A 37 37.54 -13.93 -19.54
N ASN A 38 38.44 -14.73 -18.98
CA ASN A 38 38.21 -16.13 -18.60
C ASN A 38 38.12 -16.27 -17.07
N GLY A 39 37.62 -15.23 -16.39
CA GLY A 39 37.57 -15.16 -14.94
C GLY A 39 36.44 -15.99 -14.35
N ALA A 40 36.61 -16.43 -13.10
CA ALA A 40 35.68 -17.33 -12.40
C ALA A 40 34.24 -16.80 -12.28
N PHE A 41 34.06 -15.48 -12.34
CA PHE A 41 32.77 -14.82 -12.18
C PHE A 41 32.36 -14.01 -13.41
N LYS A 42 33.07 -14.14 -14.54
CA LYS A 42 32.76 -13.38 -15.75
C LYS A 42 31.40 -13.78 -16.33
N ASP A 43 31.16 -15.08 -16.47
CA ASP A 43 29.97 -15.61 -17.14
C ASP A 43 28.69 -15.51 -16.28
N ASN A 44 28.82 -15.52 -14.94
CA ASN A 44 27.68 -15.49 -14.01
C ASN A 44 27.37 -14.07 -13.48
N ALA A 45 28.39 -13.25 -13.22
CA ALA A 45 28.23 -11.96 -12.55
C ALA A 45 28.83 -10.78 -13.33
N GLY A 46 29.31 -10.99 -14.57
CA GLY A 46 29.87 -9.95 -15.43
C GLY A 46 31.17 -9.32 -14.93
N THR A 47 31.72 -9.80 -13.81
CA THR A 47 32.86 -9.19 -13.11
C THR A 47 34.18 -9.80 -13.55
N GLU A 48 35.16 -8.94 -13.80
CA GLU A 48 36.53 -9.33 -14.16
C GLU A 48 37.46 -9.34 -12.94
N VAL A 49 36.93 -9.22 -11.73
CA VAL A 49 37.74 -9.08 -10.51
C VAL A 49 38.38 -10.41 -10.10
N THR A 50 39.65 -10.38 -9.73
CA THR A 50 40.35 -11.50 -9.06
C THR A 50 39.79 -11.68 -7.65
N THR A 51 39.41 -12.92 -7.32
CA THR A 51 38.75 -13.25 -6.04
C THR A 51 39.46 -14.37 -5.31
N ASP A 52 39.39 -14.35 -3.99
CA ASP A 52 39.94 -15.37 -3.11
C ASP A 52 38.81 -16.13 -2.43
N ILE A 53 38.94 -17.45 -2.37
CA ILE A 53 38.19 -18.31 -1.45
C ILE A 53 39.05 -18.51 -0.21
N ILE A 54 38.61 -18.01 0.94
CA ILE A 54 39.34 -18.09 2.20
C ILE A 54 38.69 -19.10 3.13
N PHE A 55 39.46 -20.07 3.63
CA PHE A 55 39.03 -21.09 4.58
C PHE A 55 39.57 -20.80 5.98
N LEU A 56 38.65 -20.64 6.93
CA LEU A 56 38.96 -20.28 8.32
C LEU A 56 38.26 -21.25 9.30
N LYS A 57 38.96 -21.67 10.35
CA LYS A 57 38.40 -22.44 11.48
C LYS A 57 38.22 -21.51 12.68
N LYS A 58 36.96 -21.20 13.02
CA LYS A 58 36.67 -20.32 14.17
C LYS A 58 37.09 -20.99 15.49
N HIS A 59 37.84 -20.27 16.32
CA HIS A 59 38.12 -20.65 17.71
C HIS A 59 37.58 -19.56 18.66
N GLU A 60 37.45 -19.90 19.93
CA GLU A 60 37.15 -18.94 21.00
C GLU A 60 38.31 -19.00 21.99
N GLY A 61 39.04 -17.90 22.17
CA GLY A 61 40.00 -17.76 23.28
C GLY A 61 41.50 -17.83 22.97
N LYS A 62 41.97 -17.35 21.81
CA LYS A 62 43.38 -16.93 21.67
C LYS A 62 43.38 -15.47 21.23
N SER A 63 43.90 -14.58 22.07
CA SER A 63 44.22 -13.22 21.63
C SER A 63 45.58 -13.25 20.93
N LEU A 64 45.78 -12.48 19.85
CA LEU A 64 47.10 -12.24 19.25
C LEU A 64 48.17 -11.82 20.28
N ALA A 65 47.77 -11.24 21.42
CA ALA A 65 48.67 -10.89 22.53
C ALA A 65 49.30 -12.10 23.24
N GLU A 66 48.79 -13.32 23.03
CA GLU A 66 49.29 -14.57 23.62
C GLU A 66 50.02 -15.46 22.60
N MET A 67 50.02 -15.09 21.32
CA MET A 67 50.76 -15.79 20.27
C MET A 67 52.19 -15.23 20.18
N SER A 68 53.20 -16.10 20.31
CA SER A 68 54.61 -15.70 20.18
C SER A 68 55.02 -15.35 18.74
N ASP A 69 54.24 -15.77 17.74
CA ASP A 69 54.47 -15.51 16.32
C ASP A 69 53.15 -15.19 15.59
N ILE A 70 53.12 -14.10 14.82
CA ILE A 70 52.00 -13.72 13.94
C ILE A 70 52.02 -14.63 12.71
N PRO A 71 50.89 -15.22 12.28
CA PRO A 71 50.85 -16.08 11.10
C PRO A 71 51.27 -15.36 9.81
N ASP A 72 52.06 -16.03 8.98
CA ASP A 72 52.65 -15.44 7.76
C ASP A 72 51.61 -14.83 6.80
N TRP A 73 50.43 -15.44 6.66
CA TRP A 73 49.34 -14.95 5.79
C TRP A 73 48.79 -13.57 6.17
N VAL A 74 49.10 -13.05 7.37
CA VAL A 74 48.75 -11.69 7.78
C VAL A 74 49.57 -10.66 6.98
N HIS A 75 50.76 -11.03 6.53
CA HIS A 75 51.72 -10.15 5.86
C HIS A 75 51.61 -10.21 4.33
N ILE A 76 52.14 -9.17 3.69
CA ILE A 76 52.32 -9.10 2.24
C ILE A 76 53.76 -9.49 1.89
N GLY A 77 53.90 -10.32 0.87
CA GLY A 77 55.14 -10.68 0.20
C GLY A 77 55.19 -10.13 -1.23
N GLU A 78 56.12 -10.67 -2.03
CA GLU A 78 56.31 -10.28 -3.42
C GLU A 78 56.43 -11.52 -4.32
N THR A 79 55.86 -11.47 -5.53
CA THR A 79 56.07 -12.50 -6.54
C THR A 79 57.51 -12.43 -7.09
N ALA A 80 57.93 -13.45 -7.84
CA ALA A 80 59.24 -13.46 -8.51
C ALA A 80 59.46 -12.26 -9.46
N ASP A 81 58.37 -11.68 -9.97
CA ASP A 81 58.37 -10.49 -10.85
C ASP A 81 58.23 -9.16 -10.08
N GLY A 82 58.31 -9.19 -8.74
CA GLY A 82 58.27 -8.00 -7.87
C GLY A 82 56.87 -7.43 -7.64
N LEU A 83 55.81 -8.21 -7.88
CA LEU A 83 54.43 -7.75 -7.66
C LEU A 83 53.95 -8.07 -6.23
N PRO A 84 53.24 -7.15 -5.55
CA PRO A 84 52.77 -7.38 -4.18
C PRO A 84 51.67 -8.45 -4.14
N ILE A 85 51.85 -9.46 -3.30
CA ILE A 85 50.88 -10.54 -3.10
C ILE A 85 50.87 -10.97 -1.64
N ASN A 86 49.75 -11.49 -1.13
CA ASN A 86 49.76 -12.07 0.21
C ASN A 86 50.85 -13.14 0.38
N LYS A 87 51.56 -13.11 1.50
CA LYS A 87 52.69 -14.02 1.78
C LYS A 87 52.29 -15.50 1.75
N TYR A 88 51.01 -15.82 2.00
CA TYR A 88 50.48 -17.17 1.81
C TYR A 88 50.55 -17.60 0.33
N PHE A 89 50.14 -16.76 -0.61
CA PHE A 89 50.20 -17.09 -2.04
C PHE A 89 51.62 -17.02 -2.61
N GLU A 90 52.52 -16.27 -1.99
CA GLU A 90 53.96 -16.36 -2.27
C GLU A 90 54.50 -17.77 -1.94
N GLN A 91 54.12 -18.31 -0.77
CA GLN A 91 54.55 -19.64 -0.30
C GLN A 91 53.78 -20.79 -0.95
N HIS A 92 52.55 -20.53 -1.42
CA HIS A 92 51.63 -21.50 -2.02
C HIS A 92 51.17 -21.02 -3.41
N SER A 93 52.11 -20.90 -4.35
CA SER A 93 51.82 -20.49 -5.73
C SER A 93 50.86 -21.47 -6.44
N ASP A 94 50.82 -22.72 -5.99
CA ASP A 94 49.89 -23.75 -6.48
C ASP A 94 48.43 -23.55 -6.04
N MET A 95 48.18 -22.62 -5.10
CA MET A 95 46.85 -22.16 -4.71
C MET A 95 46.39 -20.93 -5.50
N VAL A 96 47.18 -20.49 -6.48
CA VAL A 96 46.82 -19.43 -7.43
C VAL A 96 46.44 -20.08 -8.77
N LEU A 97 45.16 -20.06 -9.10
CA LEU A 97 44.59 -20.76 -10.27
C LEU A 97 44.71 -19.91 -11.53
N GLY A 98 45.94 -19.59 -11.93
CA GLY A 98 46.26 -18.82 -13.12
C GLY A 98 47.59 -18.06 -12.96
N THR A 99 47.87 -17.17 -13.90
CA THR A 99 49.11 -16.39 -13.90
C THR A 99 48.89 -15.03 -13.27
N VAL A 100 49.70 -14.67 -12.26
CA VAL A 100 49.68 -13.34 -11.66
C VAL A 100 50.27 -12.34 -12.65
N VAL A 101 49.53 -11.29 -12.96
CA VAL A 101 49.92 -10.19 -13.85
C VAL A 101 49.64 -8.85 -13.17
N GLU A 102 50.25 -7.78 -13.68
CA GLU A 102 49.94 -6.43 -13.22
C GLU A 102 48.53 -6.03 -13.69
N GLY A 103 47.66 -5.64 -12.75
CA GLY A 103 46.24 -5.35 -12.96
C GLY A 103 45.96 -3.94 -13.52
N ASN A 104 44.73 -3.75 -14.00
CA ASN A 104 44.27 -2.63 -14.82
C ASN A 104 44.30 -1.23 -14.13
N LYS A 105 44.66 -0.19 -14.91
CA LYS A 105 45.15 1.15 -14.50
C LYS A 105 44.14 2.14 -13.90
N LEU A 106 42.91 1.74 -13.58
CA LEU A 106 41.83 2.69 -13.22
C LEU A 106 41.79 3.11 -11.73
N TYR A 107 42.34 2.32 -10.80
CA TYR A 107 42.31 2.67 -9.35
C TYR A 107 43.59 2.33 -8.55
N GLY A 108 44.73 2.01 -9.22
CA GLY A 108 46.03 1.82 -8.57
C GLY A 108 46.73 0.50 -8.93
N SER A 109 48.01 0.37 -8.56
CA SER A 109 48.91 -0.75 -8.85
C SER A 109 48.53 -2.02 -8.06
N GLY A 110 47.52 -2.74 -8.53
CA GLY A 110 47.11 -4.03 -7.98
C GLY A 110 47.58 -5.21 -8.84
N THR A 111 47.61 -6.41 -8.26
CA THR A 111 47.84 -7.66 -8.96
C THR A 111 46.53 -8.28 -9.43
N MET A 112 46.55 -8.94 -10.58
CA MET A 112 45.43 -9.68 -11.15
C MET A 112 45.87 -11.10 -11.47
N VAL A 113 44.97 -12.07 -11.44
CA VAL A 113 45.26 -13.43 -11.89
C VAL A 113 44.48 -13.69 -13.16
N VAL A 114 45.12 -14.17 -14.21
CA VAL A 114 44.49 -14.44 -15.50
C VAL A 114 44.68 -15.90 -15.86
N ALA A 115 43.59 -16.54 -16.27
CA ALA A 115 43.62 -17.90 -16.79
C ALA A 115 43.87 -17.92 -18.31
N GLU A 116 44.59 -18.93 -18.78
CA GLU A 116 44.77 -19.19 -20.21
C GLU A 116 43.46 -19.63 -20.88
N ASP A 117 43.39 -19.53 -22.20
CA ASP A 117 42.22 -19.97 -22.97
C ASP A 117 42.04 -21.49 -22.85
N GLY A 118 40.84 -21.93 -22.45
CA GLY A 118 40.52 -23.35 -22.21
C GLY A 118 40.87 -23.87 -20.81
N PHE A 119 41.18 -22.99 -19.86
CA PHE A 119 41.43 -23.37 -18.46
C PHE A 119 40.20 -24.01 -17.80
N ASP A 120 40.34 -25.27 -17.37
CA ASP A 120 39.31 -25.98 -16.62
C ASP A 120 39.36 -25.61 -15.13
N LEU A 121 38.65 -24.53 -14.80
CA LEU A 121 38.53 -24.05 -13.43
C LEU A 121 37.96 -25.10 -12.47
N ARG A 122 37.04 -25.96 -12.94
CA ARG A 122 36.39 -26.96 -12.07
C ARG A 122 37.42 -27.98 -11.59
N SER A 123 38.21 -28.53 -12.50
CA SER A 123 39.25 -29.51 -12.16
C SER A 123 40.37 -28.88 -11.32
N ALA A 124 40.82 -27.68 -11.69
CA ALA A 124 41.87 -26.97 -10.95
C ALA A 124 41.43 -26.61 -9.52
N LEU A 125 40.18 -26.16 -9.35
CA LEU A 125 39.61 -25.87 -8.03
C LEU A 125 39.45 -27.14 -7.20
N HIS A 126 39.03 -28.26 -7.81
CA HIS A 126 38.91 -29.53 -7.11
C HIS A 126 40.26 -30.02 -6.57
N GLU A 127 41.32 -29.89 -7.37
CA GLU A 127 42.69 -30.23 -6.96
C GLU A 127 43.19 -29.31 -5.83
N ALA A 128 43.00 -27.99 -5.97
CA ALA A 128 43.41 -27.02 -4.95
C ALA A 128 42.69 -27.23 -3.61
N VAL A 129 41.38 -27.51 -3.63
CA VAL A 129 40.62 -27.85 -2.43
C VAL A 129 41.12 -29.17 -1.82
N GLY A 130 41.48 -30.16 -2.64
CA GLY A 130 42.02 -31.44 -2.18
C GLY A 130 43.35 -31.35 -1.42
N LYS A 131 44.09 -30.26 -1.62
CA LYS A 131 45.35 -29.98 -0.90
C LYS A 131 45.13 -29.31 0.47
N LEU A 132 43.94 -28.77 0.74
CA LEU A 132 43.59 -28.21 2.03
C LEU A 132 43.23 -29.35 3.00
N SER A 133 43.87 -29.39 4.16
CA SER A 133 43.57 -30.37 5.21
C SER A 133 43.00 -29.68 6.44
N ALA A 134 41.82 -30.14 6.89
CA ALA A 134 41.23 -29.69 8.14
C ALA A 134 40.37 -30.81 8.74
N GLU A 135 40.56 -31.07 10.03
CA GLU A 135 39.66 -31.94 10.77
C GLU A 135 38.37 -31.18 11.14
N ILE A 136 37.25 -31.67 10.61
CA ILE A 136 35.89 -31.25 10.99
C ILE A 136 35.42 -32.20 12.07
N SER A 137 35.24 -31.69 13.30
CA SER A 137 34.64 -32.50 14.37
C SER A 137 33.22 -32.91 13.99
N HIS A 138 32.88 -34.19 14.18
CA HIS A 138 31.54 -34.74 13.97
C HIS A 138 30.54 -34.37 15.08
N GLU A 139 30.96 -33.65 16.12
CA GLU A 139 30.05 -33.08 17.11
C GLU A 139 29.23 -31.94 16.48
N ARG A 140 28.07 -32.30 15.92
CA ARG A 140 27.04 -31.32 15.53
C ARG A 140 26.47 -30.65 16.79
N GLY A 141 27.01 -29.47 17.08
CA GLY A 141 26.47 -28.54 18.07
C GLY A 141 27.53 -28.06 19.04
N ARG A 142 28.32 -27.05 18.65
CA ARG A 142 28.94 -26.22 19.69
C ARG A 142 27.80 -25.50 20.40
N ASP A 143 27.76 -25.66 21.72
CA ASP A 143 26.94 -24.87 22.62
C ASP A 143 27.00 -23.39 22.23
N VAL A 144 25.87 -22.82 21.83
CA VAL A 144 25.80 -21.40 21.48
C VAL A 144 25.58 -20.66 22.80
N TYR A 145 26.58 -19.98 23.32
CA TYR A 145 26.44 -19.20 24.55
C TYR A 145 25.86 -17.81 24.26
N ALA A 146 24.91 -17.36 25.08
CA ALA A 146 24.54 -15.94 25.20
C ALA A 146 25.15 -15.33 26.45
N LYS A 147 25.35 -14.01 26.44
CA LYS A 147 25.80 -13.23 27.58
C LYS A 147 24.61 -12.53 28.24
N THR A 148 24.54 -12.59 29.57
CA THR A 148 23.66 -11.73 30.35
C THR A 148 24.19 -10.30 30.39
N ALA A 149 23.38 -9.34 30.86
CA ALA A 149 23.84 -7.96 31.09
C ALA A 149 25.07 -7.89 32.02
N ASP A 150 25.21 -8.86 32.93
CA ASP A 150 26.34 -8.99 33.86
C ASP A 150 27.52 -9.79 33.26
N GLY A 151 27.46 -10.16 31.97
CA GLY A 151 28.54 -10.84 31.26
C GLY A 151 28.63 -12.36 31.46
N VAL A 152 27.68 -12.98 32.18
CA VAL A 152 27.63 -14.43 32.41
C VAL A 152 27.27 -15.15 31.11
N GLN A 153 28.05 -16.16 30.74
CA GLN A 153 27.75 -17.01 29.60
C GLN A 153 26.68 -18.06 29.98
N VAL A 154 25.64 -18.13 29.18
CA VAL A 154 24.47 -19.01 29.35
C VAL A 154 24.32 -19.85 28.09
N GLN A 155 24.24 -21.16 28.24
CA GLN A 155 24.09 -22.09 27.11
C GLN A 155 22.70 -21.95 26.48
N ILE A 156 22.64 -21.74 25.16
CA ILE A 156 21.40 -21.62 24.40
C ILE A 156 21.21 -22.86 23.52
N PRO A 157 19.96 -23.36 23.37
CA PRO A 157 19.64 -24.32 22.34
C PRO A 157 20.02 -23.82 20.93
N SER A 158 20.70 -24.66 20.15
CA SER A 158 21.29 -24.31 18.85
C SER A 158 20.28 -23.82 17.80
N LYS A 159 19.05 -24.32 17.83
CA LYS A 159 17.95 -23.94 16.90
C LYS A 159 17.01 -22.84 17.46
N LEU A 160 17.32 -22.22 18.60
CA LEU A 160 16.41 -21.24 19.21
C LEU A 160 16.38 -19.92 18.42
N ARG A 161 15.18 -19.47 18.03
CA ARG A 161 14.97 -18.16 17.38
C ARG A 161 15.31 -17.01 18.34
N ASN A 162 15.68 -15.85 17.80
CA ASN A 162 15.82 -14.63 18.61
C ASN A 162 14.45 -14.22 19.18
N TYR A 163 14.43 -13.58 20.35
CA TYR A 163 13.20 -13.19 21.06
C TYR A 163 12.34 -14.39 21.46
N SER A 164 12.98 -15.37 22.11
CA SER A 164 12.33 -16.60 22.58
C SER A 164 12.78 -16.94 24.00
N PHE A 165 11.88 -17.51 24.80
CA PHE A 165 12.23 -18.02 26.12
C PHE A 165 12.96 -19.36 26.02
N PHE A 166 13.89 -19.64 26.93
CA PHE A 166 14.57 -20.93 26.97
C PHE A 166 15.00 -21.28 28.38
N LEU A 167 15.32 -22.57 28.56
CA LEU A 167 15.84 -23.10 29.81
C LEU A 167 17.34 -23.31 29.68
N SER A 168 18.10 -22.82 30.66
CA SER A 168 19.50 -23.17 30.91
C SER A 168 19.65 -23.40 32.41
N ASP A 169 20.30 -24.48 32.82
CA ASP A 169 20.44 -24.89 34.23
C ASP A 169 19.10 -24.93 35.02
N ASN A 170 18.01 -25.23 34.31
CA ASN A 170 16.63 -25.21 34.83
C ASN A 170 16.24 -23.83 35.44
N GLN A 171 16.77 -22.75 34.87
CA GLN A 171 16.33 -21.37 35.03
C GLN A 171 15.78 -20.85 33.70
N VAL A 172 14.88 -19.86 33.75
CA VAL A 172 14.25 -19.29 32.56
C VAL A 172 15.01 -18.05 32.12
N PHE A 173 15.45 -18.06 30.87
CA PHE A 173 16.09 -16.94 30.21
C PHE A 173 15.29 -16.50 28.97
N PHE A 174 15.48 -15.26 28.55
CA PHE A 174 14.93 -14.71 27.32
C PHE A 174 16.07 -14.34 26.37
N LYS A 175 16.09 -14.94 25.18
CA LYS A 175 17.11 -14.67 24.17
C LYS A 175 16.81 -13.37 23.44
N LYS A 176 17.77 -12.45 23.42
CA LYS A 176 17.75 -11.21 22.62
C LYS A 176 18.62 -11.37 21.36
N ASN A 177 18.84 -10.28 20.63
CA ASN A 177 19.73 -10.27 19.46
C ASN A 177 21.23 -10.39 19.86
N ASN A 178 22.11 -10.76 18.92
CA ASN A 178 23.57 -10.78 19.07
C ASN A 178 24.10 -11.56 20.29
N ALA A 179 23.56 -12.75 20.53
CA ALA A 179 23.97 -13.59 21.67
C ALA A 179 23.84 -12.88 23.03
N ALA A 180 22.89 -11.96 23.18
CA ALA A 180 22.49 -11.44 24.49
C ALA A 180 21.31 -12.24 25.04
N CYS A 181 21.23 -12.41 26.36
CA CYS A 181 20.07 -12.99 27.03
C CYS A 181 19.75 -12.27 28.33
N GLU A 182 18.51 -12.37 28.78
CA GLU A 182 18.07 -11.82 30.06
C GLU A 182 17.57 -12.93 30.96
N PHE A 183 18.02 -12.91 32.22
CA PHE A 183 17.43 -13.75 33.24
C PHE A 183 15.99 -13.30 33.53
N ARG A 184 15.07 -14.27 33.66
CA ARG A 184 13.65 -13.99 33.93
C ARG A 184 13.21 -14.59 35.27
N PHE A 185 13.39 -15.90 35.47
CA PHE A 185 12.90 -16.58 36.66
C PHE A 185 13.82 -17.70 37.13
N ASP A 186 13.98 -17.81 38.45
CA ASP A 186 14.72 -18.89 39.11
C ASP A 186 13.86 -20.16 39.28
N LYS A 187 14.54 -21.29 39.50
CA LYS A 187 13.94 -22.61 39.71
C LYS A 187 12.96 -22.62 40.89
N GLY A 188 11.86 -23.35 40.72
CA GLY A 188 10.90 -23.64 41.79
C GLY A 188 9.79 -22.60 42.01
N THR A 189 9.87 -21.42 41.40
CA THR A 189 8.79 -20.42 41.43
C THR A 189 7.55 -20.90 40.66
N ALA A 190 6.36 -20.37 40.99
CA ALA A 190 5.13 -20.68 40.25
C ALA A 190 5.24 -20.23 38.78
N GLN A 191 5.88 -19.09 38.54
CA GLN A 191 6.17 -18.54 37.22
C GLN A 191 7.12 -19.46 36.44
N HIS A 192 8.21 -19.94 37.05
CA HIS A 192 9.12 -20.90 36.41
C HIS A 192 8.37 -22.14 35.89
N LYS A 193 7.47 -22.73 36.70
CA LYS A 193 6.68 -23.91 36.26
C LYS A 193 5.81 -23.59 35.04
N ARG A 194 5.23 -22.39 34.99
CA ARG A 194 4.41 -21.91 33.88
C ARG A 194 5.24 -21.70 32.60
N PHE A 195 6.39 -21.03 32.68
CA PHE A 195 7.29 -20.85 31.53
C PHE A 195 7.89 -22.16 31.02
N LYS A 196 8.26 -23.07 31.92
CA LYS A 196 8.75 -24.40 31.54
C LYS A 196 7.72 -25.17 30.71
N ALA A 197 6.46 -25.17 31.12
CA ALA A 197 5.39 -25.84 30.39
C ALA A 197 5.09 -25.18 29.04
N PHE A 198 5.18 -23.85 28.96
CA PHE A 198 5.04 -23.13 27.68
C PHE A 198 6.20 -23.44 26.70
N ILE A 199 7.44 -23.45 27.19
CA ILE A 199 8.63 -23.78 26.38
C ILE A 199 8.50 -25.22 25.84
N GLU A 200 8.06 -26.16 26.68
CA GLU A 200 7.81 -27.55 26.28
C GLU A 200 6.73 -27.65 25.19
N LEU A 201 5.60 -26.96 25.35
CA LEU A 201 4.55 -26.90 24.32
C LEU A 201 5.06 -26.34 23.00
N ARG A 202 5.80 -25.22 23.06
CA ARG A 202 6.38 -24.58 21.88
C ARG A 202 7.34 -25.53 21.15
N ASP A 203 8.26 -26.13 21.88
CA ASP A 203 9.32 -26.96 21.30
C ASP A 203 8.71 -28.23 20.68
N LEU A 204 7.73 -28.87 21.34
CA LEU A 204 6.97 -30.01 20.78
C LEU A 204 6.17 -29.61 19.55
N THR A 205 5.52 -28.45 19.57
CA THR A 205 4.75 -27.95 18.40
C THR A 205 5.67 -27.71 17.22
N ARG A 206 6.85 -27.11 17.44
CA ARG A 206 7.85 -26.88 16.39
C ARG A 206 8.46 -28.18 15.87
N GLU A 207 8.75 -29.13 16.75
CA GLU A 207 9.26 -30.45 16.36
C GLU A 207 8.23 -31.23 15.53
N LEU A 208 6.95 -31.14 15.90
CA LEU A 208 5.86 -31.73 15.13
C LEU A 208 5.73 -31.10 13.74
N ILE A 209 5.79 -29.76 13.66
CA ILE A 209 5.79 -29.04 12.38
C ILE A 209 6.99 -29.45 11.53
N GLU A 210 8.22 -29.40 12.07
CA GLU A 210 9.44 -29.81 11.36
C GLU A 210 9.34 -31.27 10.88
N ALA A 211 8.74 -32.17 11.66
CA ALA A 211 8.50 -33.56 11.25
C ALA A 211 7.49 -33.68 10.10
N MET A 212 6.41 -32.89 10.11
CA MET A 212 5.44 -32.86 9.01
C MET A 212 6.04 -32.25 7.72
N GLU A 213 6.86 -31.20 7.86
CA GLU A 213 7.58 -30.54 6.76
C GLU A 213 8.59 -31.48 6.09
N LEU A 214 9.36 -32.24 6.88
CA LEU A 214 10.39 -33.18 6.39
C LEU A 214 9.83 -34.53 5.92
N ASP A 215 8.53 -34.61 5.68
CA ASP A 215 7.79 -35.83 5.33
C ASP A 215 8.13 -37.06 6.19
N LYS A 216 8.23 -36.88 7.51
CA LYS A 216 8.52 -38.01 8.40
C LYS A 216 7.37 -39.03 8.40
N PRO A 217 7.66 -40.33 8.64
CA PRO A 217 6.64 -41.36 8.70
C PRO A 217 5.52 -41.04 9.70
N ASP A 218 4.29 -41.44 9.36
CA ASP A 218 3.10 -41.21 10.20
C ASP A 218 3.23 -41.71 11.64
N SER A 219 4.06 -42.74 11.89
CA SER A 219 4.35 -43.21 13.25
C SER A 219 5.04 -42.14 14.10
N VAL A 220 6.02 -41.43 13.53
CA VAL A 220 6.74 -40.34 14.21
C VAL A 220 5.79 -39.16 14.47
N ILE A 221 4.95 -38.82 13.49
CA ILE A 221 3.97 -37.75 13.61
C ILE A 221 2.96 -38.08 14.72
N LYS A 222 2.41 -39.30 14.75
CA LYS A 222 1.47 -39.74 15.80
C LYS A 222 2.10 -39.74 17.19
N ASP A 223 3.36 -40.14 17.31
CA ASP A 223 4.07 -40.12 18.59
C ASP A 223 4.27 -38.68 19.12
N LEU A 224 4.64 -37.74 18.24
CA LEU A 224 4.77 -36.33 18.57
C LEU A 224 3.40 -35.70 18.90
N GLN A 225 2.34 -36.05 18.17
CA GLN A 225 0.97 -35.63 18.48
C GLN A 225 0.50 -36.14 19.85
N ALA A 226 0.81 -37.38 20.20
CA ALA A 226 0.48 -37.93 21.51
C ALA A 226 1.21 -37.19 22.63
N LYS A 227 2.51 -36.91 22.46
CA LYS A 227 3.29 -36.10 23.42
C LYS A 227 2.73 -34.68 23.56
N LEU A 228 2.41 -34.02 22.45
CA LEU A 228 1.84 -32.68 22.45
C LEU A 228 0.46 -32.66 23.14
N ASN A 229 -0.39 -33.66 22.90
CA ASN A 229 -1.68 -33.80 23.59
C ASN A 229 -1.52 -33.86 25.10
N VAL A 230 -0.62 -34.72 25.59
CA VAL A 230 -0.37 -34.88 27.04
C VAL A 230 0.17 -33.58 27.63
N ALA A 231 1.17 -32.97 26.98
CA ALA A 231 1.75 -31.70 27.43
C ALA A 231 0.70 -30.59 27.50
N TYR A 232 -0.19 -30.51 26.50
CA TYR A 232 -1.25 -29.50 26.46
C TYR A 232 -2.32 -29.75 27.52
N ASP A 233 -2.78 -30.99 27.70
CA ASP A 233 -3.78 -31.32 28.72
C ASP A 233 -3.26 -31.03 30.13
N ASP A 234 -1.97 -31.28 30.37
CA ASP A 234 -1.32 -30.96 31.64
C ASP A 234 -1.13 -29.45 31.84
N PHE A 235 -0.79 -28.71 30.78
CA PHE A 235 -0.75 -27.26 30.80
C PHE A 235 -2.13 -26.68 31.12
N TYR A 236 -3.16 -27.11 30.40
CA TYR A 236 -4.53 -26.62 30.53
C TYR A 236 -5.08 -26.86 31.94
N LYS A 237 -4.89 -28.07 32.50
CA LYS A 237 -5.30 -28.39 33.88
C LYS A 237 -4.65 -27.50 34.94
N LYS A 238 -3.38 -27.10 34.74
CA LYS A 238 -2.60 -26.34 35.74
C LYS A 238 -2.71 -24.83 35.56
N PHE A 239 -2.78 -24.35 34.32
CA PHE A 239 -2.60 -22.94 33.98
C PHE A 239 -3.75 -22.36 33.14
N GLY A 240 -4.77 -23.16 32.79
CA GLY A 240 -5.90 -22.75 31.98
C GLY A 240 -5.54 -22.57 30.51
N LEU A 241 -6.38 -21.83 29.78
CA LEU A 241 -6.18 -21.54 28.34
C LEU A 241 -4.88 -20.79 28.09
N ILE A 242 -4.21 -21.09 26.99
CA ILE A 242 -3.07 -20.32 26.48
C ILE A 242 -3.49 -18.89 26.17
N HIS A 243 -4.69 -18.71 25.61
CA HIS A 243 -5.30 -17.39 25.36
C HIS A 243 -5.75 -16.64 26.61
N SER A 244 -5.65 -17.23 27.82
CA SER A 244 -6.03 -16.52 29.04
C SER A 244 -5.16 -15.27 29.25
N GLN A 245 -5.75 -14.19 29.77
CA GLN A 245 -5.08 -12.91 30.04
C GLN A 245 -3.78 -13.07 30.86
N THR A 246 -3.79 -14.01 31.81
CA THR A 246 -2.61 -14.30 32.63
C THR A 246 -1.49 -14.88 31.77
N ASN A 247 -1.77 -15.90 30.95
CA ASN A 247 -0.76 -16.55 30.13
C ASN A 247 -0.27 -15.63 29.00
N LYS A 248 -1.18 -14.89 28.34
CA LYS A 248 -0.83 -13.86 27.35
C LYS A 248 0.16 -12.83 27.90
N ARG A 249 -0.09 -12.30 29.11
CA ARG A 249 0.83 -11.35 29.76
C ARG A 249 2.23 -11.92 29.99
N TYR A 250 2.35 -13.22 30.27
CA TYR A 250 3.66 -13.86 30.49
C TYR A 250 4.38 -14.20 29.19
N PHE A 251 3.65 -14.59 28.14
CA PHE A 251 4.26 -15.20 26.96
C PHE A 251 4.33 -14.30 25.73
N ALA A 252 3.63 -13.16 25.71
CA ALA A 252 3.55 -12.27 24.54
C ALA A 252 4.90 -11.78 24.00
N GLU A 253 5.96 -11.78 24.80
CA GLU A 253 7.32 -11.42 24.32
C GLU A 253 7.96 -12.50 23.43
N ASP A 254 7.50 -13.76 23.51
CA ASP A 254 8.00 -14.87 22.69
C ASP A 254 7.44 -14.76 21.26
N VAL A 255 8.33 -14.78 20.27
CA VAL A 255 7.97 -14.79 18.84
C VAL A 255 7.04 -15.96 18.46
N SER A 256 7.05 -17.04 19.23
CA SER A 256 6.25 -18.24 18.99
C SER A 256 4.95 -18.27 19.79
N TYR A 257 4.59 -17.19 20.49
CA TYR A 257 3.38 -17.16 21.30
C TYR A 257 2.13 -17.46 20.46
N ASN A 258 1.94 -16.76 19.33
CA ASN A 258 0.75 -16.97 18.47
C ASN A 258 0.69 -18.39 17.89
N LEU A 259 1.84 -18.99 17.57
CA LEU A 259 1.93 -20.39 17.14
C LEU A 259 1.36 -21.33 18.21
N VAL A 260 1.78 -21.14 19.46
CA VAL A 260 1.34 -21.96 20.60
C VAL A 260 -0.10 -21.65 20.98
N ALA A 261 -0.54 -20.40 20.85
CA ALA A 261 -1.93 -20.00 21.03
C ALA A 261 -2.86 -20.69 20.02
N GLY A 262 -2.43 -20.81 18.76
CA GLY A 262 -3.16 -21.51 17.69
C GLY A 262 -3.44 -23.00 17.93
N LEU A 263 -2.90 -23.61 19.00
CA LEU A 263 -3.31 -24.92 19.48
C LEU A 263 -4.78 -24.95 19.96
N GLU A 264 -5.33 -23.81 20.34
CA GLU A 264 -6.70 -23.66 20.84
C GLU A 264 -7.60 -23.13 19.72
N LYS A 265 -8.36 -24.02 19.07
CA LYS A 265 -9.18 -23.69 17.88
C LYS A 265 -10.44 -22.91 18.23
N SER A 266 -11.12 -23.29 19.30
CA SER A 266 -12.26 -22.55 19.82
C SER A 266 -12.38 -22.71 21.33
N TYR A 267 -12.82 -21.66 22.01
CA TYR A 267 -12.93 -21.62 23.46
C TYR A 267 -14.00 -20.59 23.89
N ASP A 268 -14.57 -20.78 25.08
CA ASP A 268 -15.52 -19.87 25.71
C ASP A 268 -14.97 -19.45 27.09
N LYS A 269 -14.57 -18.17 27.20
CA LYS A 269 -13.97 -17.52 28.38
C LYS A 269 -12.73 -18.24 28.90
N THR A 270 -12.93 -19.30 29.68
CA THR A 270 -11.86 -20.10 30.32
C THR A 270 -11.94 -21.58 29.95
N LYS A 271 -12.97 -21.98 29.20
CA LYS A 271 -13.23 -23.35 28.82
C LYS A 271 -12.84 -23.58 27.36
N LEU A 272 -12.00 -24.58 27.13
CA LEU A 272 -11.69 -25.03 25.78
C LEU A 272 -12.92 -25.72 25.17
N LEU A 273 -13.32 -25.34 23.96
CA LEU A 273 -14.38 -26.00 23.20
C LEU A 273 -13.78 -27.02 22.23
N GLU A 274 -12.70 -26.65 21.53
CA GLU A 274 -12.06 -27.49 20.52
C GLU A 274 -10.54 -27.26 20.48
N LYS A 275 -9.78 -28.35 20.43
CA LYS A 275 -8.34 -28.34 20.13
C LYS A 275 -8.11 -28.17 18.63
N SER A 276 -6.95 -27.65 18.25
CA SER A 276 -6.52 -27.57 16.86
C SER A 276 -6.38 -28.96 16.19
N ASP A 277 -6.59 -29.02 14.89
CA ASP A 277 -6.50 -30.26 14.11
C ASP A 277 -5.09 -30.88 14.15
N ILE A 278 -4.04 -30.08 14.41
CA ILE A 278 -2.63 -30.53 14.52
C ILE A 278 -2.43 -31.62 15.58
N PHE A 279 -3.29 -31.70 16.59
CA PHE A 279 -3.25 -32.73 17.64
C PHE A 279 -3.65 -34.13 17.14
N THR A 280 -4.33 -34.24 16.00
CA THR A 280 -4.94 -35.51 15.54
C THR A 280 -4.70 -35.81 14.08
N LYS A 281 -4.42 -34.80 13.26
CA LYS A 281 -4.25 -34.92 11.81
C LYS A 281 -2.93 -34.33 11.38
N ARG A 282 -2.43 -34.82 10.25
CA ARG A 282 -1.32 -34.22 9.55
C ARG A 282 -1.81 -32.95 8.82
N THR A 283 -1.48 -31.79 9.37
CA THR A 283 -1.94 -30.50 8.86
C THR A 283 -1.04 -29.94 7.77
N ILE A 284 0.25 -30.27 7.79
CA ILE A 284 1.23 -29.91 6.75
C ILE A 284 1.53 -31.15 5.91
N VAL A 285 1.22 -31.05 4.62
CA VAL A 285 1.54 -32.08 3.62
C VAL A 285 2.58 -31.48 2.66
N PRO A 286 3.80 -32.04 2.60
CA PRO A 286 4.78 -31.61 1.62
C PRO A 286 4.27 -31.94 0.22
N THR A 287 4.43 -30.99 -0.69
CA THR A 287 4.08 -31.17 -2.10
C THR A 287 5.07 -32.12 -2.74
N ASN A 288 4.59 -33.23 -3.31
CA ASN A 288 5.40 -34.03 -4.23
C ASN A 288 5.67 -33.16 -5.46
N ALA A 289 6.94 -32.86 -5.72
CA ALA A 289 7.33 -32.19 -6.96
C ALA A 289 6.86 -33.06 -8.12
N VAL A 290 6.20 -32.44 -9.12
CA VAL A 290 5.88 -33.15 -10.36
C VAL A 290 7.21 -33.52 -11.01
N GLU A 291 7.46 -34.82 -11.17
CA GLU A 291 8.73 -35.30 -11.74
C GLU A 291 8.67 -35.41 -13.27
N HIS A 292 7.46 -35.49 -13.85
CA HIS A 292 7.28 -35.62 -15.29
C HIS A 292 5.93 -35.06 -15.74
N VAL A 293 5.90 -34.43 -16.93
CA VAL A 293 4.69 -34.05 -17.67
C VAL A 293 4.86 -34.37 -19.15
N ASP A 294 3.76 -34.68 -19.83
CA ASP A 294 3.79 -35.16 -21.22
C ASP A 294 3.86 -34.02 -22.25
N THR A 295 3.45 -32.80 -21.87
CA THR A 295 3.28 -31.68 -22.81
C THR A 295 4.10 -30.44 -22.44
N ALA A 296 4.56 -29.71 -23.45
CA ALA A 296 5.27 -28.44 -23.26
C ALA A 296 4.41 -27.38 -22.55
N LEU A 297 3.09 -27.40 -22.75
CA LEU A 297 2.16 -26.45 -22.13
C LEU A 297 1.99 -26.69 -20.62
N GLU A 298 1.89 -27.95 -20.20
CA GLU A 298 1.88 -28.31 -18.77
C GLU A 298 3.21 -27.94 -18.11
N ALA A 299 4.33 -28.20 -18.79
CA ALA A 299 5.66 -27.81 -18.33
C ALA A 299 5.80 -26.30 -18.19
N LEU A 300 5.28 -25.52 -19.16
CA LEU A 300 5.26 -24.06 -19.09
C LEU A 300 4.46 -23.58 -17.88
N THR A 301 3.28 -24.15 -17.67
CA THR A 301 2.39 -23.79 -16.56
C THR A 301 3.08 -24.04 -15.21
N LEU A 302 3.74 -25.19 -15.05
CA LEU A 302 4.54 -25.51 -13.87
C LEU A 302 5.77 -24.60 -13.73
N SER A 303 6.43 -24.25 -14.84
CA SER A 303 7.56 -23.33 -14.86
C SER A 303 7.16 -21.94 -14.34
N ILE A 304 6.02 -21.40 -14.77
CA ILE A 304 5.49 -20.15 -14.23
C ILE A 304 5.13 -20.30 -12.74
N ALA A 305 4.47 -21.38 -12.34
CA ALA A 305 4.07 -21.59 -10.95
C ALA A 305 5.25 -21.79 -9.97
N GLU A 306 6.33 -22.45 -10.41
CA GLU A 306 7.47 -22.83 -9.54
C GLU A 306 8.73 -21.96 -9.73
N LYS A 307 8.84 -21.25 -10.86
CA LYS A 307 9.99 -20.38 -11.19
C LYS A 307 9.61 -18.93 -11.46
N ALA A 308 8.32 -18.60 -11.55
CA ALA A 308 7.80 -17.26 -11.89
C ALA A 308 8.32 -16.71 -13.23
N ARG A 309 8.81 -17.57 -14.13
CA ARG A 309 9.34 -17.22 -15.45
C ARG A 309 9.30 -18.42 -16.39
N VAL A 310 9.46 -18.18 -17.69
CA VAL A 310 9.70 -19.25 -18.66
C VAL A 310 11.12 -19.78 -18.47
N ASP A 311 11.25 -20.90 -17.76
CA ASP A 311 12.53 -21.55 -17.47
C ASP A 311 12.67 -22.85 -18.28
N PHE A 312 13.38 -22.78 -19.42
CA PHE A 312 13.53 -23.91 -20.35
C PHE A 312 14.31 -25.07 -19.75
N GLU A 313 15.28 -24.82 -18.86
CA GLU A 313 16.05 -25.88 -18.19
C GLU A 313 15.12 -26.71 -17.29
N TYR A 314 14.30 -26.03 -16.49
CA TYR A 314 13.30 -26.69 -15.66
C TYR A 314 12.27 -27.48 -16.50
N MET A 315 11.77 -26.88 -17.58
CA MET A 315 10.79 -27.51 -18.46
C MET A 315 11.36 -28.75 -19.16
N SER A 316 12.59 -28.66 -19.66
CA SER A 316 13.30 -29.78 -20.29
C SER A 316 13.52 -30.92 -19.30
N GLY A 317 13.78 -30.60 -18.03
CA GLY A 317 13.88 -31.58 -16.95
C GLY A 317 12.58 -32.34 -16.67
N LEU A 318 11.42 -31.69 -16.88
CA LEU A 318 10.10 -32.31 -16.69
C LEU A 318 9.65 -33.14 -17.89
N THR A 319 9.90 -32.70 -19.13
CA THR A 319 9.38 -33.35 -20.34
C THR A 319 10.40 -34.27 -21.02
N GLY A 320 11.69 -34.01 -20.83
CA GLY A 320 12.78 -34.61 -21.61
C GLY A 320 12.95 -34.00 -23.02
N MET A 321 12.18 -32.97 -23.37
CA MET A 321 12.30 -32.23 -24.63
C MET A 321 13.50 -31.27 -24.60
N THR A 322 14.07 -30.99 -25.77
CA THR A 322 15.10 -29.95 -25.92
C THR A 322 14.48 -28.55 -25.93
N GLU A 323 15.29 -27.52 -25.65
CA GLU A 323 14.84 -26.12 -25.68
C GLU A 323 14.23 -25.72 -27.03
N ASP A 324 14.79 -26.22 -28.15
CA ASP A 324 14.28 -25.92 -29.50
C ASP A 324 12.92 -26.59 -29.76
N GLU A 325 12.72 -27.83 -29.26
CA GLU A 325 11.41 -28.52 -29.32
C GLU A 325 10.38 -27.79 -28.46
N LEU A 326 10.75 -27.35 -27.25
CA LEU A 326 9.87 -26.57 -26.38
C LEU A 326 9.46 -25.23 -27.03
N LYS A 327 10.40 -24.51 -27.65
CA LYS A 327 10.10 -23.28 -28.39
C LYS A 327 9.17 -23.53 -29.57
N HIS A 328 9.39 -24.63 -30.30
CA HIS A 328 8.53 -25.00 -31.42
C HIS A 328 7.10 -25.30 -30.97
N ASP A 329 6.94 -26.14 -29.95
CA ASP A 329 5.63 -26.53 -29.42
C ASP A 329 4.88 -25.36 -28.75
N LEU A 330 5.62 -24.35 -28.25
CA LEU A 330 5.08 -23.16 -27.57
C LEU A 330 5.05 -21.90 -28.44
N THR A 331 5.19 -22.00 -29.76
CA THR A 331 5.31 -20.85 -30.68
C THR A 331 4.20 -19.78 -30.52
N SER A 332 2.98 -20.14 -30.09
CA SER A 332 1.88 -19.20 -29.80
C SER A 332 1.68 -18.86 -28.33
N GLU A 333 2.36 -19.58 -27.44
CA GLU A 333 2.17 -19.55 -25.99
C GLU A 333 3.27 -18.76 -25.28
N ILE A 334 4.42 -18.56 -25.93
CA ILE A 334 5.52 -17.73 -25.45
C ILE A 334 6.05 -16.79 -26.54
N PHE A 335 6.54 -15.63 -26.13
CA PHE A 335 7.11 -14.62 -27.01
C PHE A 335 8.44 -14.11 -26.47
N LYS A 336 9.42 -13.94 -27.37
CA LYS A 336 10.73 -13.36 -27.07
C LYS A 336 10.59 -11.87 -26.74
N ILE A 337 11.29 -11.38 -25.72
CA ILE A 337 11.20 -9.99 -25.29
C ILE A 337 12.21 -9.12 -26.07
N PRO A 338 11.77 -8.01 -26.72
CA PRO A 338 12.63 -6.99 -27.30
C PRO A 338 13.77 -6.54 -26.37
N HIS A 339 14.98 -6.33 -26.91
CA HIS A 339 16.15 -5.79 -26.20
C HIS A 339 16.67 -6.60 -24.99
N THR A 340 16.29 -7.87 -24.87
CA THR A 340 16.80 -8.79 -23.83
C THR A 340 17.62 -9.92 -24.44
N GLU A 341 18.55 -10.48 -23.66
CA GLU A 341 19.30 -11.68 -24.07
C GLU A 341 18.44 -12.94 -23.88
N ASN A 342 17.67 -13.30 -24.90
CA ASN A 342 16.88 -14.54 -24.98
C ASN A 342 15.86 -14.77 -23.84
N GLU A 343 15.28 -13.71 -23.27
CA GLU A 343 14.17 -13.85 -22.32
C GLU A 343 12.84 -14.06 -23.05
N TYR A 344 11.96 -14.86 -22.45
CA TYR A 344 10.62 -15.18 -22.96
C TYR A 344 9.54 -14.86 -21.93
N GLN A 345 8.41 -14.35 -22.43
CA GLN A 345 7.18 -14.14 -21.67
C GLN A 345 6.07 -15.03 -22.20
N THR A 346 5.13 -15.40 -21.33
CA THR A 346 3.90 -16.08 -21.76
C THR A 346 3.06 -15.16 -22.66
N ALA A 347 2.23 -15.74 -23.52
CA ALA A 347 1.27 -15.01 -24.35
C ALA A 347 0.36 -14.10 -23.52
N SER A 348 -0.08 -14.57 -22.34
CA SER A 348 -0.91 -13.79 -21.40
C SER A 348 -0.22 -12.49 -20.97
N GLU A 349 1.09 -12.51 -20.80
CA GLU A 349 1.89 -11.37 -20.34
C GLU A 349 2.34 -10.48 -21.50
N TYR A 350 2.84 -11.08 -22.58
CA TYR A 350 3.34 -10.33 -23.71
C TYR A 350 2.22 -9.60 -24.46
N LEU A 351 1.06 -10.25 -24.64
CA LEU A 351 -0.09 -9.70 -25.37
C LEU A 351 -1.08 -8.93 -24.47
N SER A 352 -0.64 -8.45 -23.31
CA SER A 352 -1.38 -7.56 -22.40
C SER A 352 -0.61 -6.26 -22.13
N GLY A 353 -1.23 -5.29 -21.45
CA GLY A 353 -0.66 -3.96 -21.22
C GLY A 353 -0.74 -3.08 -22.47
N ASP A 354 0.24 -2.18 -22.66
CA ASP A 354 0.29 -1.26 -23.80
C ASP A 354 0.73 -1.97 -25.10
N ILE A 355 -0.27 -2.42 -25.86
CA ILE A 355 -0.08 -3.18 -27.10
C ILE A 355 0.53 -2.32 -28.21
N ARG A 356 0.19 -1.02 -28.27
CA ARG A 356 0.71 -0.13 -29.32
C ARG A 356 2.18 0.16 -29.12
N LYS A 357 2.60 0.40 -27.88
CA LYS A 357 4.03 0.57 -27.56
C LYS A 357 4.82 -0.70 -27.88
N LYS A 358 4.35 -1.87 -27.40
CA LYS A 358 4.99 -3.16 -27.68
C LYS A 358 5.08 -3.47 -29.17
N LEU A 359 4.04 -3.11 -29.94
CA LEU A 359 4.03 -3.31 -31.39
C LEU A 359 5.11 -2.46 -32.08
N ARG A 360 5.27 -1.20 -31.70
CA ARG A 360 6.34 -0.34 -32.27
C ARG A 360 7.73 -0.90 -31.99
N GLU A 361 7.98 -1.31 -30.75
CA GLU A 361 9.26 -1.92 -30.35
C GLU A 361 9.51 -3.23 -31.12
N ALA A 362 8.48 -4.07 -31.27
CA ALA A 362 8.59 -5.30 -32.05
C ALA A 362 8.80 -5.05 -33.56
N GLU A 363 8.15 -4.04 -34.15
CA GLU A 363 8.33 -3.66 -35.54
C GLU A 363 9.75 -3.11 -35.79
N GLU A 364 10.27 -2.25 -34.89
CA GLU A 364 11.63 -1.72 -34.97
C GLU A 364 12.68 -2.84 -34.94
N ILE A 365 12.53 -3.82 -34.04
CA ILE A 365 13.46 -4.95 -33.98
C ILE A 365 13.29 -5.90 -35.17
N ALA A 366 12.06 -6.11 -35.65
CA ALA A 366 11.79 -7.00 -36.79
C ALA A 366 12.47 -6.53 -38.09
N GLU A 367 12.86 -5.26 -38.20
CA GLU A 367 13.70 -4.75 -39.30
C GLU A 367 15.10 -5.38 -39.31
N TYR A 368 15.61 -5.77 -38.14
CA TYR A 368 16.97 -6.31 -37.94
C TYR A 368 16.99 -7.80 -37.58
N ASP A 369 15.95 -8.30 -36.89
CA ASP A 369 15.78 -9.70 -36.46
C ASP A 369 14.39 -10.22 -36.90
N PRO A 370 14.31 -10.96 -38.04
CA PRO A 370 13.06 -11.47 -38.57
C PRO A 370 12.28 -12.41 -37.64
N ASP A 371 12.88 -12.95 -36.58
CA ASP A 371 12.20 -13.81 -35.61
C ASP A 371 11.06 -13.06 -34.89
N PHE A 372 11.17 -11.73 -34.77
CA PHE A 372 10.15 -10.88 -34.16
C PHE A 372 8.90 -10.66 -35.04
N ASN A 373 8.87 -11.15 -36.28
CA ASN A 373 7.66 -11.08 -37.12
C ASN A 373 6.46 -11.81 -36.49
N ILE A 374 6.71 -12.87 -35.71
CA ILE A 374 5.67 -13.59 -34.97
C ILE A 374 5.06 -12.66 -33.91
N ASN A 375 5.89 -11.93 -33.16
CA ASN A 375 5.45 -10.94 -32.18
C ASN A 375 4.61 -9.84 -32.84
N VAL A 376 5.07 -9.29 -33.98
CA VAL A 376 4.34 -8.26 -34.73
C VAL A 376 2.95 -8.75 -35.16
N SER A 377 2.86 -9.98 -35.67
CA SER A 377 1.59 -10.59 -36.08
C SER A 377 0.64 -10.76 -34.89
N ALA A 378 1.13 -11.30 -33.77
CA ALA A 378 0.33 -11.53 -32.57
C ALA A 378 -0.15 -10.21 -31.93
N LEU A 379 0.73 -9.19 -31.85
CA LEU A 379 0.37 -7.88 -31.31
C LEU A 379 -0.64 -7.14 -32.21
N LYS A 380 -0.58 -7.30 -33.54
CA LYS A 380 -1.59 -6.78 -34.46
C LYS A 380 -2.97 -7.42 -34.24
N GLN A 381 -3.01 -8.72 -33.94
CA GLN A 381 -4.26 -9.42 -33.61
C GLN A 381 -4.79 -9.07 -32.21
N ALA A 382 -3.90 -8.81 -31.26
CA ALA A 382 -4.22 -8.41 -29.90
C ALA A 382 -4.63 -6.93 -29.76
N MET A 383 -4.50 -6.14 -30.83
CA MET A 383 -4.76 -4.71 -30.80
C MET A 383 -6.24 -4.41 -30.49
N PRO A 384 -6.53 -3.52 -29.54
CA PRO A 384 -7.90 -3.06 -29.29
C PRO A 384 -8.53 -2.46 -30.55
N GLU A 385 -9.83 -2.69 -30.75
CA GLU A 385 -10.55 -2.06 -31.86
C GLU A 385 -10.43 -0.53 -31.76
N PRO A 386 -10.00 0.15 -32.84
CA PRO A 386 -9.78 1.59 -32.80
C PRO A 386 -11.11 2.33 -32.63
N LEU A 387 -11.17 3.20 -31.64
CA LEU A 387 -12.31 4.08 -31.37
C LEU A 387 -12.47 5.08 -32.50
N LYS A 388 -13.72 5.35 -32.88
CA LYS A 388 -14.04 6.34 -33.92
C LYS A 388 -14.36 7.68 -33.26
N ALA A 389 -14.37 8.74 -34.06
CA ALA A 389 -14.70 10.09 -33.59
C ALA A 389 -16.06 10.19 -32.86
N GLY A 390 -17.01 9.29 -33.14
CA GLY A 390 -18.32 9.26 -32.45
C GLY A 390 -18.26 8.71 -31.03
N ASP A 391 -17.22 7.92 -30.73
CA ASP A 391 -17.02 7.25 -29.43
C ASP A 391 -16.15 8.09 -28.48
N ILE A 392 -15.53 9.16 -28.99
CA ILE A 392 -14.58 10.01 -28.26
C ILE A 392 -15.25 11.33 -27.90
N ASP A 393 -15.29 11.66 -26.61
CA ASP A 393 -15.75 12.96 -26.12
C ASP A 393 -14.55 13.85 -25.74
N ILE A 394 -14.39 14.98 -26.43
CA ILE A 394 -13.27 15.92 -26.19
C ILE A 394 -13.80 17.20 -25.56
N LYS A 395 -13.26 17.52 -24.38
CA LYS A 395 -13.59 18.72 -23.61
C LYS A 395 -12.53 19.81 -23.82
N LEU A 396 -12.94 21.07 -23.66
CA LEU A 396 -12.00 22.18 -23.56
C LEU A 396 -11.12 21.99 -22.32
N GLY A 397 -9.81 22.14 -22.48
CA GLY A 397 -8.84 21.95 -21.40
C GLY A 397 -8.22 20.56 -21.31
N ALA A 398 -8.52 19.67 -22.25
CA ALA A 398 -7.78 18.41 -22.40
C ALA A 398 -6.31 18.69 -22.74
N ALA A 399 -5.40 18.43 -21.79
CA ALA A 399 -3.97 18.71 -21.90
C ALA A 399 -3.24 17.88 -22.96
N TRP A 400 -3.78 16.71 -23.32
CA TRP A 400 -3.22 15.86 -24.37
C TRP A 400 -3.48 16.41 -25.78
N LEU A 401 -4.45 17.33 -25.94
CA LEU A 401 -4.73 17.98 -27.22
C LEU A 401 -3.69 19.08 -27.48
N ASP A 402 -3.15 19.09 -28.71
CA ASP A 402 -2.17 20.10 -29.13
C ASP A 402 -2.79 21.52 -29.04
N PRO A 403 -2.13 22.49 -28.35
CA PRO A 403 -2.64 23.85 -28.19
C PRO A 403 -3.04 24.53 -29.50
N LYS A 404 -2.43 24.15 -30.64
CA LYS A 404 -2.79 24.69 -31.96
C LYS A 404 -4.27 24.53 -32.30
N TYR A 405 -4.93 23.47 -31.83
CA TYR A 405 -6.35 23.24 -32.09
C TYR A 405 -7.24 24.18 -31.27
N TYR A 406 -6.82 24.53 -30.05
CA TYR A 406 -7.50 25.56 -29.26
C TYR A 406 -7.34 26.94 -29.89
N GLU A 407 -6.15 27.28 -30.39
CA GLU A 407 -5.91 28.53 -31.12
C GLU A 407 -6.77 28.61 -32.39
N GLN A 408 -6.76 27.55 -33.20
CA GLN A 408 -7.54 27.50 -34.43
C GLN A 408 -9.04 27.68 -34.15
N PHE A 409 -9.58 26.96 -33.16
CA PHE A 409 -10.98 27.11 -32.75
C PHE A 409 -11.29 28.54 -32.30
N MET A 410 -10.44 29.10 -31.43
CA MET A 410 -10.60 30.45 -30.89
C MET A 410 -10.61 31.50 -32.02
N TYR A 411 -9.69 31.40 -32.98
CA TYR A 411 -9.62 32.30 -34.13
C TYR A 411 -10.81 32.20 -35.07
N GLU A 412 -11.31 30.99 -35.32
CA GLU A 412 -12.48 30.77 -36.16
C GLU A 412 -13.78 31.24 -35.46
N LEU A 413 -13.91 30.99 -34.16
CA LEU A 413 -15.09 31.35 -33.38
C LEU A 413 -15.23 32.88 -33.23
N LEU A 414 -14.12 33.55 -32.90
CA LEU A 414 -14.09 34.99 -32.58
C LEU A 414 -13.73 35.86 -33.78
N GLN A 415 -13.34 35.25 -34.91
CA GLN A 415 -12.84 35.94 -36.10
C GLN A 415 -11.69 36.90 -35.77
N THR A 416 -10.78 36.46 -34.90
CA THR A 416 -9.64 37.26 -34.41
C THR A 416 -8.90 37.88 -35.60
N PRO A 417 -8.55 39.18 -35.58
CA PRO A 417 -7.86 39.82 -36.70
C PRO A 417 -6.55 39.12 -37.07
N ALA A 418 -6.24 38.99 -38.36
CA ALA A 418 -5.08 38.23 -38.85
C ALA A 418 -3.71 38.74 -38.33
N TYR A 419 -3.61 40.02 -37.98
CA TYR A 419 -2.37 40.57 -37.38
C TYR A 419 -2.21 40.24 -35.88
N GLN A 420 -3.21 39.61 -35.27
CA GLN A 420 -3.23 39.15 -33.87
C GLN A 420 -3.16 37.62 -33.75
N ARG A 421 -3.06 36.88 -34.87
CA ARG A 421 -3.03 35.41 -34.86
C ARG A 421 -1.61 34.85 -34.90
N SER A 422 -1.38 33.75 -34.19
CA SER A 422 -0.11 33.03 -34.15
C SER A 422 0.27 32.44 -35.52
N ASP A 423 -0.73 32.01 -36.30
CA ASP A 423 -0.61 31.40 -37.64
C ASP A 423 -0.31 32.39 -38.78
N SER A 424 -0.30 33.69 -38.48
CA SER A 424 -0.07 34.74 -39.46
C SER A 424 1.41 34.87 -39.82
N PRO A 425 1.78 35.06 -41.11
CA PRO A 425 3.18 35.34 -41.49
C PRO A 425 3.77 36.58 -40.79
N SER A 426 2.90 37.51 -40.36
CA SER A 426 3.27 38.72 -39.62
C SER A 426 3.55 38.51 -38.13
N SER A 427 3.20 37.33 -37.58
CA SER A 427 3.37 36.94 -36.18
C SER A 427 4.83 37.01 -35.70
N ARG A 428 5.77 36.71 -36.62
CA ARG A 428 7.23 36.76 -36.36
C ARG A 428 7.72 38.15 -35.92
N TRP A 429 7.04 39.23 -36.32
CA TRP A 429 7.48 40.61 -36.11
C TRP A 429 6.65 41.37 -35.06
N ASN A 430 5.55 40.80 -34.54
CA ASN A 430 4.64 41.48 -33.61
C ASN A 430 4.13 40.55 -32.49
N LYS A 431 5.03 39.80 -31.83
CA LYS A 431 4.71 38.88 -30.73
C LYS A 431 3.87 39.52 -29.62
N SER A 432 4.03 40.82 -29.37
CA SER A 432 3.27 41.58 -28.35
C SER A 432 1.79 41.80 -28.66
N ALA A 433 1.35 41.60 -29.91
CA ALA A 433 -0.05 41.76 -30.30
C ALA A 433 -0.77 40.42 -30.53
N ILE A 434 -0.05 39.29 -30.44
CA ILE A 434 -0.59 37.96 -30.74
C ILE A 434 -1.41 37.44 -29.58
N VAL A 435 -2.64 37.01 -29.88
CA VAL A 435 -3.51 36.31 -28.94
C VAL A 435 -3.31 34.82 -29.16
N GLY A 436 -2.54 34.15 -28.30
CA GLY A 436 -2.22 32.73 -28.43
C GLY A 436 -2.63 31.91 -27.21
N VAL A 437 -2.70 30.59 -27.37
CA VAL A 437 -3.01 29.64 -26.29
C VAL A 437 -1.73 28.91 -25.90
N GLU A 438 -1.39 29.00 -24.62
CA GLU A 438 -0.16 28.42 -24.07
C GLU A 438 -0.51 27.43 -22.95
N TYR A 439 0.09 26.24 -22.96
CA TYR A 439 -0.07 25.26 -21.89
C TYR A 439 1.24 25.12 -21.08
N SER A 440 1.16 25.28 -19.77
CA SER A 440 2.28 25.01 -18.84
C SER A 440 2.12 23.63 -18.24
N VAL A 441 2.98 22.68 -18.61
CA VAL A 441 2.97 21.30 -18.09
C VAL A 441 3.12 21.29 -16.56
N HIS A 442 4.08 22.05 -16.02
CA HIS A 442 4.40 22.05 -14.58
C HIS A 442 3.38 22.78 -13.71
N ALA A 443 2.77 23.86 -14.21
CA ALA A 443 1.65 24.52 -13.54
C ALA A 443 0.30 23.87 -13.86
N ASN A 444 0.33 22.86 -14.73
CA ASN A 444 -0.81 22.16 -15.30
C ASN A 444 -1.89 23.10 -15.88
N SER A 445 -1.53 24.29 -16.37
CA SER A 445 -2.49 25.39 -16.66
C SER A 445 -2.38 25.97 -18.06
N PHE A 446 -3.53 26.33 -18.64
CA PHE A 446 -3.61 27.08 -19.89
C PHE A 446 -3.60 28.59 -19.62
N HIS A 447 -3.06 29.36 -20.56
CA HIS A 447 -3.10 30.82 -20.56
C HIS A 447 -3.40 31.34 -21.96
N VAL A 448 -4.24 32.38 -22.04
CA VAL A 448 -4.50 33.09 -23.30
C VAL A 448 -3.77 34.43 -23.26
N SER A 449 -2.73 34.57 -24.08
CA SER A 449 -1.95 35.80 -24.15
C SER A 449 -2.73 36.93 -24.81
N ASN A 450 -2.47 38.18 -24.41
CA ASN A 450 -3.05 39.39 -25.02
C ASN A 450 -4.59 39.41 -25.19
N LYS A 451 -5.32 38.71 -24.32
CA LYS A 451 -6.79 38.56 -24.32
C LYS A 451 -7.62 39.85 -24.35
N SER A 452 -7.03 41.00 -24.04
CA SER A 452 -7.68 42.32 -24.10
C SER A 452 -7.48 43.07 -25.43
N SER A 453 -6.69 42.52 -26.36
CA SER A 453 -6.30 43.19 -27.61
C SER A 453 -7.38 43.18 -28.69
N ASP A 454 -8.29 42.21 -28.66
CA ASP A 454 -9.45 42.16 -29.55
C ASP A 454 -10.70 42.69 -28.82
N ARG A 455 -11.30 43.74 -29.38
CA ARG A 455 -12.52 44.39 -28.87
C ARG A 455 -13.70 44.23 -29.82
N SER A 456 -13.68 43.21 -30.67
CA SER A 456 -14.76 42.89 -31.60
C SER A 456 -16.09 42.64 -30.86
N VAL A 457 -17.20 42.81 -31.58
CA VAL A 457 -18.55 42.50 -31.08
C VAL A 457 -18.67 41.01 -30.73
N LEU A 458 -17.96 40.15 -31.46
CA LEU A 458 -17.92 38.72 -31.18
C LEU A 458 -17.28 38.45 -29.81
N ALA A 459 -16.15 39.08 -29.52
CA ALA A 459 -15.42 38.92 -28.26
C ALA A 459 -16.11 39.61 -27.07
N THR A 460 -16.80 40.73 -27.27
CA THR A 460 -17.31 41.56 -26.16
C THR A 460 -18.82 41.43 -25.91
N GLN A 461 -19.59 40.84 -26.84
CA GLN A 461 -21.06 40.72 -26.72
C GLN A 461 -21.62 39.35 -27.12
N LYS A 462 -21.16 38.76 -28.24
CA LYS A 462 -21.74 37.48 -28.72
C LYS A 462 -21.31 36.31 -27.85
N TYR A 463 -20.00 36.12 -27.68
CA TYR A 463 -19.39 35.05 -26.88
C TYR A 463 -18.73 35.57 -25.60
N GLY A 464 -18.80 36.88 -25.35
CA GLY A 464 -18.37 37.51 -24.11
C GLY A 464 -19.33 38.58 -23.65
N THR A 465 -18.91 39.34 -22.64
CA THR A 465 -19.65 40.46 -22.07
C THR A 465 -18.72 41.66 -21.84
N HIS A 466 -19.29 42.83 -21.57
CA HIS A 466 -18.50 44.00 -21.17
C HIS A 466 -17.71 43.81 -19.87
N LYS A 467 -18.15 42.91 -18.98
CA LYS A 467 -17.47 42.60 -17.71
C LYS A 467 -16.40 41.52 -17.85
N MET A 468 -16.53 40.63 -18.83
CA MET A 468 -15.59 39.54 -19.11
C MET A 468 -15.67 39.16 -20.59
N ASN A 469 -14.58 39.37 -21.35
CA ASN A 469 -14.55 39.10 -22.79
C ASN A 469 -14.47 37.58 -23.08
N ALA A 470 -14.67 37.20 -24.34
CA ALA A 470 -14.70 35.80 -24.76
C ALA A 470 -13.35 35.07 -24.57
N TYR A 471 -12.21 35.77 -24.68
CA TYR A 471 -10.89 35.18 -24.47
C TYR A 471 -10.64 34.87 -22.99
N ASP A 472 -11.10 35.72 -22.07
CA ASP A 472 -11.10 35.46 -20.62
C ASP A 472 -12.00 34.26 -20.27
N ILE A 473 -13.21 34.21 -20.85
CA ILE A 473 -14.11 33.05 -20.68
C ILE A 473 -13.44 31.79 -21.22
N PHE A 474 -12.80 31.86 -22.39
CA PHE A 474 -12.10 30.73 -22.99
C PHE A 474 -10.93 30.24 -22.13
N GLU A 475 -10.13 31.14 -21.55
CA GLU A 475 -9.06 30.77 -20.60
C GLU A 475 -9.61 30.06 -19.35
N HIS A 476 -10.75 30.52 -18.81
CA HIS A 476 -11.42 29.84 -17.71
C HIS A 476 -11.86 28.42 -18.11
N LEU A 477 -12.48 28.28 -19.29
CA LEU A 477 -12.91 26.98 -19.81
C LEU A 477 -11.75 26.01 -20.03
N LEU A 478 -10.64 26.46 -20.61
CA LEU A 478 -9.44 25.64 -20.79
C LEU A 478 -8.85 25.17 -19.45
N ASN A 479 -9.07 25.91 -18.37
CA ASN A 479 -8.61 25.52 -17.03
C ASN A 479 -9.67 24.78 -16.21
N LEU A 480 -10.75 24.31 -16.85
CA LEU A 480 -11.89 23.63 -16.22
C LEU A 480 -12.57 24.47 -15.13
N GLN A 481 -12.52 25.81 -15.25
CA GLN A 481 -13.11 26.74 -14.30
C GLN A 481 -14.38 27.38 -14.88
N GLU A 482 -15.38 27.53 -14.02
CA GLU A 482 -16.57 28.31 -14.35
C GLU A 482 -16.28 29.81 -14.23
N PRO A 483 -16.53 30.62 -15.28
CA PRO A 483 -16.30 32.05 -15.23
C PRO A 483 -17.29 32.74 -14.28
N LYS A 484 -16.76 33.52 -13.32
CA LYS A 484 -17.55 34.24 -12.31
C LYS A 484 -17.28 35.73 -12.33
N VAL A 485 -18.34 36.52 -12.22
CA VAL A 485 -18.27 37.98 -12.12
C VAL A 485 -18.49 38.39 -10.66
N TYR A 486 -17.64 39.26 -10.15
CA TYR A 486 -17.74 39.76 -8.77
C TYR A 486 -18.14 41.24 -8.77
N LYS A 487 -18.94 41.64 -7.79
CA LYS A 487 -19.26 43.03 -7.45
C LYS A 487 -18.77 43.34 -6.03
N THR A 488 -18.43 44.60 -5.77
CA THR A 488 -18.10 45.07 -4.42
C THR A 488 -19.38 45.55 -3.75
N ILE A 489 -19.60 45.16 -2.50
CA ILE A 489 -20.67 45.67 -1.63
C ILE A 489 -20.04 46.24 -0.36
N GLU A 490 -20.66 47.25 0.23
CA GLU A 490 -20.28 47.78 1.53
C GLU A 490 -21.00 46.99 2.62
N VAL A 491 -20.25 46.52 3.63
CA VAL A 491 -20.76 45.73 4.75
C VAL A 491 -20.35 46.41 6.05
N PRO A 492 -21.26 46.61 7.02
CA PRO A 492 -20.90 47.20 8.32
C PRO A 492 -19.91 46.30 9.08
N ASP A 493 -18.82 46.86 9.62
CA ASP A 493 -17.75 46.14 10.35
C ASP A 493 -18.09 45.94 11.85
N GLY A 494 -19.37 45.95 12.22
CA GLY A 494 -19.83 45.85 13.62
C GLY A 494 -19.47 47.05 14.54
N LEU A 495 -18.59 47.95 14.11
CA LEU A 495 -18.12 49.15 14.83
C LEU A 495 -18.68 50.47 14.27
N GLY A 496 -19.57 50.42 13.27
CA GLY A 496 -20.16 51.60 12.62
C GLY A 496 -19.45 52.08 11.36
N ASP A 497 -18.31 51.49 11.00
CA ASP A 497 -17.62 51.72 9.71
C ASP A 497 -18.06 50.71 8.64
N THR A 498 -18.02 51.12 7.36
CA THR A 498 -18.32 50.26 6.20
C THR A 498 -17.05 49.67 5.59
N LYS A 499 -17.02 48.35 5.43
CA LYS A 499 -15.94 47.59 4.79
C LYS A 499 -16.37 47.07 3.43
N GLU A 500 -15.53 47.27 2.42
CA GLU A 500 -15.75 46.70 1.09
C GLU A 500 -15.56 45.18 1.10
N LYS A 501 -16.61 44.44 0.73
CA LYS A 501 -16.59 42.98 0.55
C LYS A 501 -16.89 42.66 -0.91
N ARG A 502 -16.05 41.84 -1.54
CA ARG A 502 -16.33 41.29 -2.88
C ARG A 502 -17.29 40.12 -2.75
N VAL A 503 -18.40 40.20 -3.47
CA VAL A 503 -19.43 39.14 -3.56
C VAL A 503 -19.68 38.79 -5.02
N VAL A 504 -20.12 37.56 -5.29
CA VAL A 504 -20.46 37.11 -6.65
C VAL A 504 -21.70 37.88 -7.13
N ASP A 505 -21.62 38.43 -8.33
CA ASP A 505 -22.75 39.04 -9.05
C ASP A 505 -23.50 37.91 -9.76
N ILE A 506 -24.60 37.43 -9.17
CA ILE A 506 -25.33 36.24 -9.61
C ILE A 506 -25.86 36.43 -11.04
N ASP A 507 -26.47 37.58 -11.34
CA ASP A 507 -27.07 37.84 -12.64
C ASP A 507 -26.00 37.96 -13.74
N ALA A 508 -24.93 38.72 -13.47
CA ALA A 508 -23.83 38.85 -14.42
C ALA A 508 -23.09 37.51 -14.63
N THR A 509 -22.90 36.73 -13.57
CA THR A 509 -22.28 35.40 -13.64
C THR A 509 -23.12 34.45 -14.50
N ARG A 510 -24.45 34.42 -14.31
CA ARG A 510 -25.36 33.60 -15.12
C ARG A 510 -25.29 33.95 -16.61
N VAL A 511 -25.16 35.23 -16.96
CA VAL A 511 -24.99 35.66 -18.37
C VAL A 511 -23.66 35.15 -18.93
N VAL A 512 -22.56 35.29 -18.19
CA VAL A 512 -21.23 34.84 -18.62
C VAL A 512 -21.17 33.30 -18.74
N GLN A 513 -21.75 32.56 -17.82
CA GLN A 513 -21.85 31.09 -17.88
C GLN A 513 -22.62 30.63 -19.13
N ARG A 514 -23.73 31.30 -19.49
CA ARG A 514 -24.43 31.00 -20.76
C ARG A 514 -23.54 31.19 -21.98
N LYS A 515 -22.70 32.24 -21.99
CA LYS A 515 -21.71 32.44 -23.06
C LYS A 515 -20.66 31.32 -23.08
N ALA A 516 -20.23 30.87 -21.90
CA ALA A 516 -19.32 29.75 -21.77
C ALA A 516 -19.93 28.45 -22.35
N ASP A 517 -21.22 28.19 -22.10
CA ASP A 517 -21.94 27.06 -22.69
C ASP A 517 -22.07 27.13 -24.21
N ASP A 518 -22.32 28.34 -24.75
CA ASP A 518 -22.33 28.55 -26.20
C ASP A 518 -20.96 28.23 -26.83
N ILE A 519 -19.86 28.62 -26.17
CA ILE A 519 -18.50 28.27 -26.59
C ILE A 519 -18.26 26.76 -26.53
N ARG A 520 -18.66 26.08 -25.45
CA ARG A 520 -18.55 24.60 -25.33
C ARG A 520 -19.30 23.88 -26.44
N LYS A 521 -20.55 24.29 -26.72
CA LYS A 521 -21.37 23.72 -27.81
C LYS A 521 -20.72 23.94 -29.17
N ALA A 522 -20.20 25.15 -29.42
CA ALA A 522 -19.48 25.45 -30.65
C ALA A 522 -18.21 24.60 -30.81
N PHE A 523 -17.44 24.41 -29.73
CA PHE A 523 -16.25 23.56 -29.75
C PHE A 523 -16.59 22.11 -30.08
N LYS A 524 -17.61 21.54 -29.42
CA LYS A 524 -18.06 20.15 -29.65
C LYS A 524 -18.51 19.92 -31.10
N ALA A 525 -19.21 20.90 -31.70
CA ALA A 525 -19.60 20.83 -33.11
C ALA A 525 -18.41 21.04 -34.07
N TRP A 526 -17.35 21.71 -33.62
CA TRP A 526 -16.21 22.08 -34.44
C TRP A 526 -15.11 21.01 -34.46
N ILE A 527 -14.78 20.41 -33.31
CA ILE A 527 -13.54 19.62 -33.12
C ILE A 527 -13.36 18.52 -34.16
N PHE A 528 -14.42 17.78 -34.49
CA PHE A 528 -14.39 16.71 -35.50
C PHE A 528 -14.91 17.13 -36.87
N LYS A 529 -15.21 18.40 -37.12
CA LYS A 529 -15.79 18.83 -38.41
C LYS A 529 -14.81 18.66 -39.58
N ASP A 530 -13.54 19.01 -39.38
CA ASP A 530 -12.49 18.89 -40.39
C ASP A 530 -11.93 17.46 -40.45
N PRO A 531 -11.83 16.81 -41.63
CA PRO A 531 -11.36 15.44 -41.75
C PRO A 531 -9.91 15.21 -41.29
N GLN A 532 -8.98 16.10 -41.65
CA GLN A 532 -7.56 15.93 -41.32
C GLN A 532 -7.32 16.09 -39.81
N ARG A 533 -7.95 17.11 -39.21
CA ARG A 533 -7.95 17.29 -37.76
C ARG A 533 -8.59 16.11 -37.04
N ARG A 534 -9.74 15.62 -37.54
CA ARG A 534 -10.43 14.47 -36.95
C ARG A 534 -9.52 13.24 -36.90
N GLU A 535 -8.88 12.91 -38.02
CA GLU A 535 -7.99 11.74 -38.12
C GLU A 535 -6.82 11.85 -37.13
N ALA A 536 -6.09 12.96 -37.14
CA ALA A 536 -4.95 13.18 -36.25
C ALA A 536 -5.33 13.14 -34.75
N ILE A 537 -6.50 13.67 -34.39
CA ILE A 537 -6.98 13.65 -32.99
C ILE A 537 -7.41 12.25 -32.57
N VAL A 538 -8.14 11.53 -33.43
CA VAL A 538 -8.61 10.16 -33.16
C VAL A 538 -7.43 9.21 -33.01
N GLU A 539 -6.42 9.32 -33.89
CA GLU A 539 -5.20 8.52 -33.82
C GLU A 539 -4.47 8.76 -32.49
N LYS A 540 -4.25 10.03 -32.13
CA LYS A 540 -3.60 10.39 -30.86
C LYS A 540 -4.38 9.92 -29.62
N TYR A 541 -5.71 10.01 -29.64
CA TYR A 541 -6.53 9.50 -28.54
C TYR A 541 -6.39 7.97 -28.41
N ASN A 542 -6.42 7.26 -29.53
CA ASN A 542 -6.25 5.82 -29.52
C ASN A 542 -4.85 5.40 -29.06
N GLU A 543 -3.81 6.16 -29.41
CA GLU A 543 -2.44 5.93 -28.94
C GLU A 543 -2.30 6.09 -27.42
N LEU A 544 -2.95 7.10 -26.84
CA LEU A 544 -2.82 7.41 -25.42
C LEU A 544 -3.77 6.61 -24.52
N PHE A 545 -5.00 6.33 -24.97
CA PHE A 545 -6.05 5.81 -24.07
C PHE A 545 -6.61 4.45 -24.50
N ASN A 546 -6.55 4.11 -25.81
CA ASN A 546 -7.02 2.84 -26.34
C ASN A 546 -5.85 1.95 -26.81
N SER A 547 -4.95 1.70 -25.86
CA SER A 547 -3.74 0.89 -26.06
C SER A 547 -3.63 -0.27 -25.07
N ILE A 548 -4.43 -0.24 -24.01
CA ILE A 548 -4.32 -1.16 -22.89
C ILE A 548 -5.22 -2.37 -23.09
N ARG A 549 -4.62 -3.55 -23.11
CA ARG A 549 -5.33 -4.83 -23.01
C ARG A 549 -5.15 -5.42 -21.61
N PRO A 550 -6.20 -5.59 -20.81
CA PRO A 550 -6.11 -6.22 -19.49
C PRO A 550 -5.53 -7.64 -19.59
N ARG A 551 -4.70 -8.01 -18.61
CA ARG A 551 -4.20 -9.38 -18.47
C ARG A 551 -5.23 -10.22 -17.73
N GLU A 552 -5.43 -11.45 -18.18
CA GLU A 552 -6.14 -12.47 -17.41
C GLU A 552 -5.12 -13.32 -16.67
N PHE A 553 -5.36 -13.51 -15.37
CA PHE A 553 -4.51 -14.32 -14.50
C PHE A 553 -5.21 -15.62 -14.15
N ASP A 554 -4.53 -16.73 -14.40
CA ASP A 554 -4.95 -18.06 -13.98
C ASP A 554 -4.00 -18.57 -12.89
N GLY A 555 -4.56 -18.80 -11.69
CA GLY A 555 -3.86 -19.36 -10.55
C GLY A 555 -4.16 -20.85 -10.34
N SER A 556 -4.86 -21.52 -11.26
CA SER A 556 -5.28 -22.91 -11.11
C SER A 556 -4.12 -23.88 -10.82
N ALA A 557 -2.96 -23.62 -11.40
CA ALA A 557 -1.73 -24.40 -11.25
C ALA A 557 -0.86 -23.98 -10.05
N LEU A 558 -1.23 -22.90 -9.34
CA LEU A 558 -0.49 -22.52 -8.13
C LEU A 558 -0.63 -23.61 -7.08
N SER A 559 0.53 -24.12 -6.65
CA SER A 559 0.65 -24.92 -5.45
C SER A 559 0.79 -23.97 -4.24
N PHE A 560 0.24 -24.38 -3.10
CA PHE A 560 0.42 -23.67 -1.83
C PHE A 560 1.09 -24.59 -0.81
N PRO A 561 2.39 -24.91 -0.99
CA PRO A 561 3.11 -25.77 -0.05
C PRO A 561 3.05 -25.17 1.35
N MET A 562 3.04 -26.02 2.38
CA MET A 562 3.01 -25.58 3.79
C MET A 562 1.69 -24.96 4.26
N MET A 563 0.75 -24.73 3.35
CA MET A 563 -0.62 -24.36 3.70
C MET A 563 -1.34 -25.57 4.33
N THR A 564 -2.20 -25.31 5.31
CA THR A 564 -3.01 -26.35 5.95
C THR A 564 -3.93 -27.04 4.94
N SER A 565 -3.95 -28.38 4.93
CA SER A 565 -4.75 -29.19 3.98
C SER A 565 -6.28 -29.11 4.20
N ASP A 566 -6.73 -28.67 5.37
CA ASP A 566 -8.15 -28.51 5.71
C ASP A 566 -8.79 -27.30 5.00
N ILE A 567 -8.00 -26.33 4.54
CA ILE A 567 -8.49 -25.12 3.88
C ILE A 567 -8.19 -25.22 2.37
N LYS A 568 -9.24 -25.10 1.55
CA LYS A 568 -9.11 -25.04 0.10
C LYS A 568 -9.47 -23.64 -0.39
N LEU A 569 -8.53 -22.99 -1.05
CA LEU A 569 -8.78 -21.71 -1.71
C LEU A 569 -9.67 -21.92 -2.94
N HIS A 570 -10.64 -21.02 -3.12
CA HIS A 570 -11.48 -20.96 -4.30
C HIS A 570 -10.70 -20.46 -5.52
N ASP A 571 -11.20 -20.76 -6.72
CA ASP A 571 -10.50 -20.40 -7.97
C ASP A 571 -10.32 -18.88 -8.12
N HIS A 572 -11.28 -18.05 -7.69
CA HIS A 572 -11.12 -16.59 -7.72
C HIS A 572 -9.99 -16.11 -6.82
N GLN A 573 -9.78 -16.76 -5.67
CA GLN A 573 -8.71 -16.41 -4.73
C GLN A 573 -7.36 -16.76 -5.33
N LYS A 574 -7.25 -17.93 -5.97
CA LYS A 574 -6.03 -18.35 -6.68
C LYS A 574 -5.69 -17.38 -7.82
N ASN A 575 -6.68 -16.94 -8.59
CA ASN A 575 -6.49 -15.98 -9.68
C ASN A 575 -6.04 -14.60 -9.14
N ALA A 576 -6.61 -14.14 -8.03
CA ALA A 576 -6.18 -12.90 -7.38
C ALA A 576 -4.74 -13.01 -6.85
N ILE A 577 -4.37 -14.14 -6.27
CA ILE A 577 -2.99 -14.41 -5.83
C ILE A 577 -2.04 -14.41 -7.04
N ALA A 578 -2.41 -15.05 -8.15
CA ALA A 578 -1.64 -15.04 -9.39
C ALA A 578 -1.48 -13.61 -9.95
N HIS A 579 -2.52 -12.77 -9.89
CA HIS A 579 -2.44 -11.35 -10.24
C HIS A 579 -1.41 -10.63 -9.38
N ALA A 580 -1.47 -10.79 -8.06
CA ALA A 580 -0.52 -10.12 -7.16
C ALA A 580 0.92 -10.64 -7.30
N MET A 581 1.12 -11.91 -7.64
CA MET A 581 2.46 -12.49 -7.79
C MET A 581 3.12 -12.15 -9.14
N PHE A 582 2.36 -12.27 -10.24
CA PHE A 582 2.89 -12.16 -11.60
C PHE A 582 2.58 -10.81 -12.27
N GLY A 583 1.68 -10.02 -11.69
CA GLY A 583 1.36 -8.66 -12.11
C GLY A 583 2.25 -7.60 -11.48
N GLY A 584 1.76 -6.36 -11.50
CA GLY A 584 2.33 -5.23 -10.77
C GLY A 584 1.73 -5.09 -9.37
N ASN A 585 1.81 -3.90 -8.81
CA ASN A 585 1.06 -3.52 -7.63
C ASN A 585 -0.43 -3.81 -7.85
N THR A 586 -1.08 -4.37 -6.84
CA THR A 586 -2.41 -4.97 -7.00
C THR A 586 -3.42 -4.45 -5.98
N LEU A 587 -4.67 -4.29 -6.39
CA LEU A 587 -5.82 -3.97 -5.55
C LEU A 587 -6.80 -5.15 -5.56
N PHE A 588 -6.98 -5.80 -4.42
CA PHE A 588 -8.06 -6.73 -4.16
C PHE A 588 -9.34 -5.96 -3.82
N ALA A 589 -10.05 -5.57 -4.88
CA ALA A 589 -11.34 -4.88 -4.84
C ALA A 589 -12.49 -5.89 -4.74
N HIS A 590 -12.45 -6.74 -3.71
CA HIS A 590 -13.40 -7.83 -3.53
C HIS A 590 -14.40 -7.52 -2.43
N CYS A 591 -15.66 -7.94 -2.60
CA CYS A 591 -16.69 -7.75 -1.59
C CYS A 591 -16.30 -8.34 -0.21
N VAL A 592 -16.97 -7.86 0.84
CA VAL A 592 -16.79 -8.39 2.19
C VAL A 592 -17.16 -9.87 2.21
N GLY A 593 -16.33 -10.70 2.84
CA GLY A 593 -16.52 -12.16 2.87
C GLY A 593 -15.90 -12.94 1.72
N ALA A 594 -15.35 -12.29 0.67
CA ALA A 594 -14.71 -12.97 -0.45
C ALA A 594 -13.38 -13.70 -0.11
N GLY A 595 -12.85 -13.49 1.11
CA GLY A 595 -11.63 -14.15 1.59
C GLY A 595 -10.33 -13.37 1.38
N LYS A 596 -10.39 -12.02 1.24
CA LYS A 596 -9.24 -11.12 1.06
C LYS A 596 -8.07 -11.36 2.02
N THR A 597 -8.36 -11.66 3.28
CA THR A 597 -7.35 -11.95 4.30
C THR A 597 -6.48 -13.14 3.90
N PHE A 598 -7.08 -14.24 3.44
CA PHE A 598 -6.34 -15.42 3.00
C PHE A 598 -5.60 -15.18 1.69
N GLU A 599 -6.15 -14.37 0.77
CA GLU A 599 -5.47 -13.97 -0.46
C GLU A 599 -4.17 -13.21 -0.17
N MET A 600 -4.21 -12.24 0.74
CA MET A 600 -3.01 -11.48 1.15
C MET A 600 -1.96 -12.39 1.82
N ILE A 601 -2.39 -13.26 2.74
CA ILE A 601 -1.48 -14.18 3.46
C ILE A 601 -0.82 -15.15 2.48
N ALA A 602 -1.60 -15.81 1.62
CA ALA A 602 -1.09 -16.74 0.62
C ALA A 602 -0.16 -16.05 -0.37
N THR A 603 -0.51 -14.85 -0.82
CA THR A 603 0.35 -14.03 -1.69
C THR A 603 1.70 -13.75 -1.03
N ALA A 604 1.73 -13.37 0.25
CA ALA A 604 2.96 -13.10 0.97
C ALA A 604 3.86 -14.34 1.09
N MET A 605 3.28 -15.49 1.42
CA MET A 605 4.01 -16.76 1.58
C MET A 605 4.54 -17.28 0.25
N GLU A 606 3.70 -17.34 -0.79
CA GLU A 606 4.11 -17.84 -2.11
C GLU A 606 5.10 -16.89 -2.79
N SER A 607 4.92 -15.57 -2.66
CA SER A 607 5.90 -14.60 -3.16
C SER A 607 7.26 -14.78 -2.49
N LYS A 608 7.29 -15.09 -1.19
CA LYS A 608 8.54 -15.36 -0.49
C LYS A 608 9.17 -16.68 -0.91
N ARG A 609 8.36 -17.73 -1.10
CA ARG A 609 8.80 -19.05 -1.56
C ARG A 609 9.47 -18.98 -2.94
N LEU A 610 8.88 -18.22 -3.85
CA LEU A 610 9.41 -18.01 -5.21
C LEU A 610 10.54 -16.97 -5.28
N GLY A 611 10.93 -16.36 -4.16
CA GLY A 611 11.98 -15.34 -4.12
C GLY A 611 11.57 -13.98 -4.70
N LEU A 612 10.26 -13.74 -4.90
CA LEU A 612 9.71 -12.46 -5.38
C LEU A 612 9.69 -11.38 -4.29
N CYS A 613 9.74 -11.79 -3.01
CA CYS A 613 9.95 -10.88 -1.88
C CYS A 613 10.74 -11.57 -0.76
N THR A 614 11.33 -10.78 0.13
CA THR A 614 12.09 -11.28 1.27
C THR A 614 11.38 -11.03 2.59
N LYS A 615 10.67 -9.89 2.73
CA LYS A 615 10.02 -9.50 3.98
C LYS A 615 8.78 -8.65 3.72
N SER A 616 7.63 -9.22 4.09
CA SER A 616 6.33 -8.58 3.96
C SER A 616 5.93 -7.80 5.22
N LEU A 617 5.32 -6.62 5.04
CA LEU A 617 4.67 -5.84 6.09
C LEU A 617 3.16 -5.76 5.80
N PHE A 618 2.33 -6.02 6.80
CA PHE A 618 0.88 -5.91 6.77
C PHE A 618 0.47 -4.72 7.64
N ALA A 619 -0.18 -3.72 7.04
CA ALA A 619 -0.86 -2.64 7.73
C ALA A 619 -2.36 -2.94 7.71
N VAL A 620 -2.96 -3.12 8.89
CA VAL A 620 -4.36 -3.50 9.06
C VAL A 620 -5.07 -2.57 10.06
N PRO A 621 -6.41 -2.53 10.10
CA PRO A 621 -7.12 -1.79 11.14
C PRO A 621 -6.62 -2.15 12.55
N ASN A 622 -6.45 -1.16 13.43
CA ASN A 622 -5.72 -1.34 14.70
C ASN A 622 -6.28 -2.44 15.62
N HIS A 623 -7.57 -2.76 15.48
CA HIS A 623 -8.26 -3.79 16.28
C HIS A 623 -8.16 -5.20 15.65
N LEU A 624 -7.68 -5.33 14.42
CA LEU A 624 -7.56 -6.58 13.67
C LEU A 624 -6.14 -7.18 13.68
N THR A 625 -5.14 -6.51 14.25
CA THR A 625 -3.74 -6.98 14.19
C THR A 625 -3.55 -8.39 14.75
N GLU A 626 -4.19 -8.70 15.89
CA GLU A 626 -4.12 -10.02 16.51
C GLU A 626 -4.89 -11.06 15.68
N GLN A 627 -6.10 -10.72 15.23
CA GLN A 627 -6.92 -11.60 14.40
C GLN A 627 -6.21 -12.00 13.10
N ILE A 628 -5.55 -11.05 12.42
CA ILE A 628 -4.78 -11.34 11.20
C ILE A 628 -3.58 -12.24 11.52
N GLY A 629 -2.96 -12.06 12.70
CA GLY A 629 -1.92 -12.96 13.18
C GLY A 629 -2.40 -14.41 13.37
N ASP A 630 -3.59 -14.58 13.94
CA ASP A 630 -4.22 -15.88 14.12
C ASP A 630 -4.63 -16.52 12.79
N ASP A 631 -5.21 -15.73 11.87
CA ASP A 631 -5.57 -16.17 10.51
C ASP A 631 -4.33 -16.60 9.71
N PHE A 632 -3.20 -15.90 9.89
CA PHE A 632 -1.91 -16.26 9.28
C PHE A 632 -1.44 -17.63 9.77
N GLN A 633 -1.47 -17.88 11.08
CA GLN A 633 -1.07 -19.17 11.66
C GLN A 633 -2.05 -20.30 11.34
N LYS A 634 -3.33 -19.98 11.18
CA LYS A 634 -4.36 -20.94 10.76
C LYS A 634 -4.09 -21.43 9.32
N LEU A 635 -3.76 -20.51 8.42
CA LEU A 635 -3.49 -20.84 7.03
C LEU A 635 -2.09 -21.47 6.84
N TYR A 636 -1.06 -20.92 7.51
CA TYR A 636 0.32 -21.38 7.46
C TYR A 636 0.92 -21.54 8.87
N PRO A 637 0.74 -22.71 9.53
CA PRO A 637 1.21 -22.95 10.90
C PRO A 637 2.73 -22.85 11.10
N GLY A 638 3.53 -23.06 10.06
CA GLY A 638 5.00 -22.94 10.12
C GLY A 638 5.53 -21.50 10.09
N ALA A 639 4.67 -20.51 9.77
CA ALA A 639 5.09 -19.15 9.45
C ALA A 639 5.73 -18.41 10.63
N ASN A 640 6.85 -17.75 10.37
CA ASN A 640 7.56 -16.87 11.29
C ASN A 640 7.04 -15.43 11.20
N ILE A 641 5.96 -15.12 11.91
CA ILE A 641 5.34 -13.79 11.90
C ILE A 641 5.71 -12.96 13.14
N LEU A 642 5.69 -11.64 12.99
CA LEU A 642 5.78 -10.69 14.09
C LEU A 642 4.52 -9.83 14.14
N VAL A 643 3.71 -9.98 15.19
CA VAL A 643 2.52 -9.15 15.42
C VAL A 643 2.85 -8.05 16.43
N ALA A 644 2.73 -6.79 16.02
CA ALA A 644 2.99 -5.66 16.89
C ALA A 644 1.72 -5.19 17.64
N THR A 645 1.90 -4.82 18.90
CA THR A 645 0.85 -4.30 19.79
C THR A 645 1.01 -2.79 19.99
N LYS A 646 -0.01 -2.14 20.56
CA LYS A 646 0.05 -0.70 20.90
C LYS A 646 1.24 -0.38 21.84
N LYS A 647 1.62 -1.30 22.74
CA LYS A 647 2.72 -1.11 23.69
C LYS A 647 4.09 -1.10 23.02
N ASP A 648 4.25 -1.81 21.90
CA ASP A 648 5.53 -1.89 21.17
C ASP A 648 5.88 -0.57 20.47
N PHE A 649 4.88 0.28 20.21
CA PHE A 649 5.04 1.59 19.56
C PHE A 649 5.14 2.76 20.55
N GLN A 650 5.22 2.50 21.85
CA GLN A 650 5.62 3.51 22.84
C GLN A 650 7.09 3.90 22.61
N LYS A 651 7.44 5.17 22.89
CA LYS A 651 8.77 5.73 22.58
C LYS A 651 9.93 4.89 23.11
N ALA A 652 9.79 4.35 24.33
CA ALA A 652 10.80 3.49 24.96
C ALA A 652 11.01 2.13 24.26
N ASN A 653 9.97 1.60 23.59
CA ASN A 653 9.98 0.25 23.02
C ASN A 653 10.13 0.26 21.48
N ARG A 654 9.77 1.36 20.83
CA ARG A 654 9.74 1.50 19.36
C ARG A 654 11.10 1.22 18.71
N GLN A 655 12.20 1.69 19.29
CA GLN A 655 13.55 1.38 18.79
C GLN A 655 13.85 -0.12 18.85
N GLN A 656 13.42 -0.81 19.91
CA GLN A 656 13.60 -2.28 20.02
C GLN A 656 12.74 -3.02 19.00
N LEU A 657 11.49 -2.58 18.78
CA LEU A 657 10.62 -3.16 17.75
C LEU A 657 11.24 -3.02 16.35
N PHE A 658 11.73 -1.83 16.00
CA PHE A 658 12.32 -1.61 14.68
C PHE A 658 13.61 -2.41 14.49
N ALA A 659 14.46 -2.49 15.53
CA ALA A 659 15.64 -3.34 15.50
C ALA A 659 15.25 -4.82 15.36
N LYS A 660 14.17 -5.26 16.04
CA LYS A 660 13.60 -6.61 15.92
C LYS A 660 13.18 -6.89 14.48
N ILE A 661 12.42 -5.98 13.85
CA ILE A 661 12.00 -6.09 12.44
C ILE A 661 13.21 -6.15 11.51
N ALA A 662 14.15 -5.22 11.63
CA ALA A 662 15.29 -5.10 10.73
C ALA A 662 16.18 -6.35 10.76
N THR A 663 16.45 -6.88 11.96
CA THR A 663 17.39 -8.00 12.16
C THR A 663 16.74 -9.39 12.10
N GLY A 664 15.41 -9.48 12.16
CA GLY A 664 14.70 -10.75 12.08
C GLY A 664 14.38 -11.16 10.64
N ASN A 665 14.53 -12.47 10.37
CA ASN A 665 14.03 -13.10 9.14
C ASN A 665 12.57 -13.51 9.34
N TYR A 666 11.65 -12.55 9.27
CA TYR A 666 10.20 -12.79 9.36
C TYR A 666 9.61 -13.06 7.98
N ASP A 667 8.59 -13.91 7.93
CA ASP A 667 7.76 -14.11 6.75
C ASP A 667 6.80 -12.94 6.57
N ALA A 668 6.23 -12.45 7.68
CA ALA A 668 5.42 -11.25 7.71
C ALA A 668 5.57 -10.49 9.04
N VAL A 669 5.46 -9.16 8.96
CA VAL A 669 5.30 -8.26 10.11
C VAL A 669 3.91 -7.65 10.04
N ILE A 670 3.13 -7.68 11.11
CA ILE A 670 1.74 -7.20 11.16
C ILE A 670 1.66 -6.01 12.13
N ILE A 671 1.18 -4.87 11.64
CA ILE A 671 1.06 -3.61 12.38
C ILE A 671 -0.32 -2.97 12.14
N GLY A 672 -0.72 -2.08 13.03
CA GLY A 672 -1.93 -1.28 12.87
C GLY A 672 -1.73 -0.08 11.93
N HIS A 673 -2.79 0.42 11.28
CA HIS A 673 -2.75 1.63 10.43
C HIS A 673 -2.11 2.84 11.13
N SER A 674 -2.46 3.07 12.40
CA SER A 674 -1.90 4.19 13.18
C SER A 674 -0.40 4.05 13.43
N GLN A 675 0.10 2.82 13.44
CA GLN A 675 1.50 2.50 13.70
C GLN A 675 2.35 2.64 12.43
N LEU A 676 1.76 2.46 11.25
CA LEU A 676 2.45 2.66 9.97
C LEU A 676 3.03 4.07 9.88
N GLY A 677 2.25 5.10 10.26
CA GLY A 677 2.70 6.49 10.29
C GLY A 677 3.83 6.79 11.28
N LYS A 678 4.08 5.90 12.26
CA LYS A 678 5.19 6.02 13.23
C LYS A 678 6.52 5.45 12.70
N ILE A 679 6.51 4.84 11.52
CA ILE A 679 7.71 4.37 10.82
C ILE A 679 8.14 5.46 9.83
N PRO A 680 9.16 6.28 10.14
CA PRO A 680 9.53 7.40 9.29
C PRO A 680 10.21 6.93 8.00
N VAL A 681 9.97 7.65 6.90
CA VAL A 681 10.78 7.58 5.68
C VAL A 681 12.06 8.41 5.89
N SER A 682 13.18 7.99 5.32
CA SER A 682 14.46 8.70 5.44
C SER A 682 14.37 10.17 5.00
N LYS A 683 15.09 11.05 5.71
CA LYS A 683 15.15 12.48 5.38
C LYS A 683 15.80 12.69 4.02
N GLU A 684 16.83 11.91 3.67
CA GLU A 684 17.47 11.95 2.36
C GLU A 684 16.46 11.71 1.24
N ARG A 685 15.54 10.76 1.41
CA ARG A 685 14.51 10.47 0.40
C ARG A 685 13.45 11.56 0.32
N GLN A 686 13.02 12.10 1.46
CA GLN A 686 12.10 13.23 1.46
C GLN A 686 12.73 14.45 0.75
N VAL A 687 14.01 14.73 1.02
CA VAL A 687 14.81 15.75 0.34
C VAL A 687 14.92 15.44 -1.16
N MET A 688 15.34 14.22 -1.53
CA MET A 688 15.52 13.80 -2.93
C MET A 688 14.22 13.93 -3.73
N THR A 689 13.08 13.60 -3.13
CA THR A 689 11.76 13.73 -3.78
C THR A 689 11.44 15.19 -4.09
N ILE A 690 11.62 16.09 -3.12
CA ILE A 690 11.36 17.53 -3.32
C ILE A 690 12.40 18.12 -4.28
N GLN A 691 13.66 17.71 -4.18
CA GLN A 691 14.75 18.17 -5.04
C GLN A 691 14.53 17.74 -6.50
N SER A 692 14.14 16.49 -6.74
CA SER A 692 13.80 16.02 -8.10
C SER A 692 12.71 16.87 -8.73
N GLN A 693 11.66 17.21 -7.96
CA GLN A 693 10.59 18.10 -8.43
C GLN A 693 11.10 19.51 -8.74
N ILE A 694 12.04 20.03 -7.94
CA ILE A 694 12.70 21.32 -8.20
C ILE A 694 13.54 21.24 -9.48
N ASP A 695 14.32 20.18 -9.67
CA ASP A 695 15.21 19.98 -10.82
C ASP A 695 14.41 19.82 -12.12
N ASP A 696 13.29 19.11 -12.10
CA ASP A 696 12.34 19.02 -13.22
C ASP A 696 11.83 20.41 -13.62
N ILE A 697 11.40 21.21 -12.64
CA ILE A 697 10.95 22.59 -12.88
C ILE A 697 12.10 23.46 -13.41
N LEU A 698 13.34 23.26 -12.94
CA LEU A 698 14.49 24.02 -13.45
C LEU A 698 14.82 23.66 -14.89
N ARG A 699 14.83 22.36 -15.24
CA ARG A 699 15.00 21.89 -16.62
C ARG A 699 13.94 22.46 -17.54
N GLY A 700 12.67 22.41 -17.13
CA GLY A 700 11.59 22.99 -17.91
C GLY A 700 11.68 24.52 -18.05
N ILE A 701 12.18 25.24 -17.05
CA ILE A 701 12.49 26.68 -17.19
C ILE A 701 13.61 26.92 -18.21
N GLU A 702 14.65 26.08 -18.20
CA GLU A 702 15.78 26.20 -19.12
C GLU A 702 15.37 25.92 -20.57
N GLU A 703 14.59 24.86 -20.81
CA GLU A 703 14.02 24.52 -22.12
C GLU A 703 13.12 25.64 -22.64
N LEU A 704 12.27 26.21 -21.78
CA LEU A 704 11.44 27.35 -22.15
C LEU A 704 12.27 28.59 -22.45
N LYS A 705 13.38 28.83 -21.73
CA LYS A 705 14.28 29.94 -22.05
C LYS A 705 15.00 29.73 -23.39
N LYS A 706 15.43 28.50 -23.69
CA LYS A 706 16.10 28.14 -24.95
C LYS A 706 15.19 28.24 -26.17
N SER A 707 13.90 27.92 -26.00
CA SER A 707 12.89 27.96 -27.05
C SER A 707 12.23 29.34 -27.25
N GLU A 708 12.74 30.41 -26.60
CA GLU A 708 12.05 31.71 -26.48
C GLU A 708 10.60 31.60 -25.99
N GLY A 709 10.35 30.61 -25.12
CA GLY A 709 9.07 30.33 -24.49
C GLY A 709 8.56 31.46 -23.61
N SER A 710 7.28 31.39 -23.28
CA SER A 710 6.54 32.48 -22.65
C SER A 710 7.08 32.90 -21.28
N LYS A 711 7.23 34.20 -21.09
CA LYS A 711 7.61 34.82 -19.80
C LYS A 711 6.63 34.48 -18.67
N PHE A 712 5.37 34.17 -19.00
CA PHE A 712 4.38 33.79 -18.02
C PHE A 712 4.62 32.37 -17.49
N GLN A 713 4.88 31.40 -18.38
CA GLN A 713 5.18 30.02 -17.99
C GLN A 713 6.41 29.96 -17.08
N ILE A 714 7.46 30.73 -17.42
CA ILE A 714 8.66 30.86 -16.59
C ILE A 714 8.30 31.39 -15.18
N LYS A 715 7.46 32.44 -15.08
CA LYS A 715 7.03 32.99 -13.77
C LYS A 715 6.20 32.01 -12.95
N ALA A 716 5.33 31.22 -13.57
CA ALA A 716 4.53 30.21 -12.87
C ALA A 716 5.45 29.11 -12.29
N MET A 717 6.38 28.62 -13.11
CA MET A 717 7.38 27.63 -12.71
C MET A 717 8.29 28.14 -11.58
N GLU A 718 8.70 29.42 -11.63
CA GLU A 718 9.47 30.06 -10.56
C GLU A 718 8.70 30.14 -9.22
N ARG A 719 7.37 30.30 -9.24
CA ARG A 719 6.54 30.30 -8.02
C ARG A 719 6.46 28.91 -7.39
N THR A 720 6.18 27.88 -8.19
CA THR A 720 6.13 26.49 -7.72
C THR A 720 7.48 26.07 -7.14
N ARG A 721 8.58 26.39 -7.84
CA ARG A 721 9.94 26.17 -7.35
C ARG A 721 10.19 26.82 -6.00
N LYS A 722 9.80 28.10 -5.81
CA LYS A 722 9.95 28.79 -4.52
C LYS A 722 9.14 28.14 -3.39
N SER A 723 7.96 27.60 -3.70
CA SER A 723 7.15 26.87 -2.72
C SER A 723 7.83 25.58 -2.28
N LEU A 724 8.30 24.77 -3.24
CA LEU A 724 9.03 23.53 -2.98
C LEU A 724 10.34 23.81 -2.22
N GLN A 725 11.08 24.85 -2.62
CA GLN A 725 12.30 25.27 -1.90
C GLN A 725 12.00 25.62 -0.45
N LYS A 726 10.91 26.33 -0.17
CA LYS A 726 10.51 26.65 1.21
C LYS A 726 10.16 25.39 2.01
N GLN A 727 9.57 24.38 1.38
CA GLN A 727 9.32 23.08 2.02
C GLN A 727 10.63 22.34 2.30
N LEU A 728 11.56 22.33 1.33
CA LEU A 728 12.89 21.75 1.48
C LEU A 728 13.67 22.39 2.63
N ASP A 729 13.74 23.73 2.67
CA ASP A 729 14.43 24.48 3.73
C ASP A 729 13.84 24.18 5.12
N LYS A 730 12.53 23.93 5.21
CA LYS A 730 11.85 23.55 6.47
C LYS A 730 12.24 22.12 6.88
N LEU A 731 12.32 21.22 5.91
CA LEU A 731 12.64 19.81 6.11
C LEU A 731 14.11 19.63 6.52
N GLU A 732 15.03 20.37 5.90
CA GLU A 732 16.45 20.39 6.26
C GLU A 732 16.68 20.87 7.71
N LYS A 733 15.89 21.85 8.18
CA LYS A 733 15.97 22.38 9.55
C LYS A 733 15.30 21.50 10.61
N ALA A 734 14.52 20.50 10.21
CA ALA A 734 13.89 19.59 11.15
C ALA A 734 14.93 18.62 11.73
N ASN A 735 15.03 18.58 13.06
CA ASN A 735 15.78 17.54 13.78
C ASN A 735 14.97 16.25 13.73
N GLN A 736 15.61 15.15 13.33
CA GLN A 736 14.97 13.84 13.25
C GLN A 736 15.44 12.99 14.44
N ASP A 737 14.51 12.26 15.06
CA ASP A 737 14.85 11.26 16.06
C ASP A 737 15.72 10.15 15.45
N ASP A 738 16.74 9.72 16.18
CA ASP A 738 17.68 8.65 15.81
C ASP A 738 16.98 7.27 15.86
N THR A 739 16.07 7.05 14.91
CA THR A 739 15.20 5.88 14.82
C THR A 739 15.33 5.25 13.43
N LEU A 740 15.31 3.92 13.38
CA LEU A 740 15.38 3.20 12.11
C LEU A 740 14.26 3.63 11.18
N THR A 741 14.60 3.90 9.92
CA THR A 741 13.66 4.33 8.88
C THR A 741 13.03 3.14 8.17
N PHE A 742 11.95 3.36 7.43
CA PHE A 742 11.24 2.32 6.68
C PHE A 742 12.17 1.52 5.76
N GLU A 743 13.11 2.21 5.11
CA GLU A 743 14.09 1.62 4.20
C GLU A 743 15.07 0.68 4.92
N GLN A 744 15.41 0.99 6.18
CA GLN A 744 16.33 0.21 7.01
C GLN A 744 15.67 -1.02 7.64
N LEU A 745 14.34 -1.13 7.63
CA LEU A 745 13.62 -2.30 8.12
C LEU A 745 13.78 -3.52 7.18
N GLY A 746 14.22 -3.29 5.94
CA GLY A 746 14.40 -4.33 4.93
C GLY A 746 13.07 -4.87 4.38
N ILE A 747 12.00 -4.08 4.45
CA ILE A 747 10.70 -4.43 3.87
C ILE A 747 10.79 -4.23 2.35
N ASP A 748 10.28 -5.19 1.59
CA ASP A 748 10.15 -5.11 0.13
C ASP A 748 8.74 -5.41 -0.37
N ARG A 749 7.82 -5.80 0.51
CA ARG A 749 6.40 -5.96 0.18
C ARG A 749 5.49 -5.38 1.25
N LEU A 750 4.49 -4.61 0.85
CA LEU A 750 3.52 -3.94 1.73
C LEU A 750 2.09 -4.35 1.36
N PHE A 751 1.40 -4.92 2.33
CA PHE A 751 -0.03 -5.21 2.28
C PHE A 751 -0.78 -4.17 3.11
N VAL A 752 -1.80 -3.54 2.53
CA VAL A 752 -2.68 -2.59 3.24
C VAL A 752 -4.11 -3.08 3.15
N ASP A 753 -4.64 -3.53 4.29
CA ASP A 753 -6.05 -3.88 4.42
C ASP A 753 -6.90 -2.63 4.64
N GLU A 754 -8.17 -2.67 4.25
CA GLU A 754 -9.06 -1.51 4.28
C GLU A 754 -8.42 -0.21 3.75
N ALA A 755 -7.75 -0.32 2.59
CA ALA A 755 -6.97 0.77 1.98
C ALA A 755 -7.80 2.04 1.70
N HIS A 756 -9.13 1.94 1.71
CA HIS A 756 -10.03 3.09 1.60
C HIS A 756 -9.85 4.11 2.74
N GLU A 757 -9.25 3.75 3.88
CA GLU A 757 -8.90 4.73 4.94
C GLU A 757 -7.82 5.74 4.51
N PHE A 758 -7.04 5.42 3.47
CA PHE A 758 -5.95 6.25 2.94
C PHE A 758 -6.33 7.04 1.68
N LYS A 759 -7.62 7.12 1.34
CA LYS A 759 -8.12 7.78 0.12
C LYS A 759 -7.96 9.31 0.07
N ASN A 760 -7.68 9.96 1.21
CA ASN A 760 -7.58 11.42 1.33
C ASN A 760 -6.16 11.94 1.07
N LEU A 761 -5.54 11.48 -0.03
CA LEU A 761 -4.24 12.00 -0.47
C LEU A 761 -4.40 13.41 -1.02
N PHE A 762 -3.45 14.29 -0.73
CA PHE A 762 -3.49 15.65 -1.29
C PHE A 762 -3.42 15.61 -2.82
N VAL A 763 -4.33 16.35 -3.43
CA VAL A 763 -4.40 16.54 -4.88
C VAL A 763 -4.32 18.02 -5.18
N ALA A 764 -3.26 18.42 -5.87
CA ALA A 764 -3.16 19.78 -6.41
C ALA A 764 -4.12 19.90 -7.62
N THR A 765 -5.17 20.70 -7.47
CA THR A 765 -6.19 20.90 -8.50
C THR A 765 -6.55 22.38 -8.66
N LYS A 766 -6.93 22.77 -9.88
CA LYS A 766 -7.51 24.09 -10.18
C LYS A 766 -9.02 24.15 -9.97
N LEU A 767 -9.66 23.01 -9.73
CA LEU A 767 -11.09 22.87 -9.50
C LEU A 767 -11.45 23.33 -8.09
N GLN A 768 -11.86 24.60 -7.95
CA GLN A 768 -12.26 25.17 -6.68
C GLN A 768 -13.78 25.04 -6.48
N ASN A 769 -14.20 24.63 -5.27
CA ASN A 769 -15.61 24.47 -4.87
C ASN A 769 -16.38 23.36 -5.60
N VAL A 770 -15.68 22.34 -6.11
CA VAL A 770 -16.31 21.12 -6.62
C VAL A 770 -16.49 20.14 -5.47
N ALA A 771 -17.72 19.68 -5.24
CA ALA A 771 -18.00 18.72 -4.18
C ALA A 771 -17.35 17.36 -4.50
N GLY A 772 -16.82 16.69 -3.47
CA GLY A 772 -16.09 15.43 -3.60
C GLY A 772 -14.57 15.60 -3.68
N ILE A 773 -14.05 16.81 -3.95
CA ILE A 773 -12.60 17.06 -3.90
C ILE A 773 -12.20 17.56 -2.52
N SER A 774 -11.38 16.78 -1.80
CA SER A 774 -10.78 17.20 -0.53
C SER A 774 -9.60 18.12 -0.80
N ASN A 775 -9.64 19.35 -0.24
CA ASN A 775 -8.49 20.25 -0.20
C ASN A 775 -7.59 20.01 1.03
N SER A 776 -8.04 19.21 1.99
CA SER A 776 -7.28 18.84 3.18
C SER A 776 -6.35 17.67 2.86
N ALA A 777 -5.06 17.85 3.14
CA ALA A 777 -4.04 16.83 3.00
C ALA A 777 -4.02 15.93 4.25
N SER A 778 -4.31 14.64 4.08
CA SER A 778 -4.14 13.67 5.16
C SER A 778 -2.66 13.28 5.28
N GLN A 779 -2.06 13.53 6.45
CA GLN A 779 -0.65 13.16 6.70
C GLN A 779 -0.44 11.64 6.59
N LYS A 780 -1.39 10.82 7.07
CA LYS A 780 -1.34 9.35 6.92
C LYS A 780 -1.31 8.91 5.45
N ALA A 781 -2.12 9.56 4.59
CA ALA A 781 -2.16 9.25 3.16
C ALA A 781 -0.85 9.65 2.46
N LEU A 782 -0.28 10.81 2.81
CA LEU A 782 1.01 11.25 2.27
C LEU A 782 2.16 10.32 2.67
N ASP A 783 2.20 9.91 3.94
CA ASP A 783 3.21 8.98 4.45
C ASP A 783 3.14 7.62 3.73
N LEU A 784 1.94 7.05 3.57
CA LEU A 784 1.74 5.84 2.77
C LEU A 784 2.20 6.04 1.32
N PHE A 785 1.91 7.20 0.72
CA PHE A 785 2.28 7.49 -0.68
C PHE A 785 3.80 7.47 -0.87
N LEU A 786 4.56 8.07 0.06
CA LEU A 786 6.02 8.04 0.02
C LEU A 786 6.57 6.60 0.15
N LYS A 787 5.95 5.77 0.98
CA LYS A 787 6.33 4.35 1.14
C LYS A 787 6.02 3.54 -0.13
N CYS A 788 4.87 3.74 -0.75
CA CYS A 788 4.54 3.14 -2.05
C CYS A 788 5.57 3.51 -3.11
N ARG A 789 5.93 4.80 -3.25
CA ARG A 789 6.95 5.24 -4.21
C ARG A 789 8.32 4.61 -3.97
N TYR A 790 8.74 4.47 -2.71
CA TYR A 790 9.98 3.75 -2.37
C TYR A 790 9.92 2.28 -2.81
N LEU A 791 8.80 1.60 -2.57
CA LEU A 791 8.62 0.21 -2.97
C LEU A 791 8.55 0.06 -4.49
N ASP A 792 7.91 0.98 -5.20
CA ASP A 792 7.88 1.01 -6.67
C ASP A 792 9.30 1.04 -7.25
N GLU A 793 10.14 1.96 -6.76
CA GLU A 793 11.53 2.09 -7.19
C GLU A 793 12.36 0.84 -6.87
N LYS A 794 12.13 0.22 -5.71
CA LYS A 794 12.88 -0.96 -5.26
C LYS A 794 12.48 -2.25 -5.99
N THR A 795 11.21 -2.37 -6.37
CA THR A 795 10.62 -3.63 -6.87
C THR A 795 10.18 -3.57 -8.33
N GLY A 796 10.30 -2.41 -8.98
CA GLY A 796 9.74 -2.19 -10.32
C GLY A 796 8.21 -2.15 -10.32
N GLY A 797 7.60 -1.61 -9.26
CA GLY A 797 6.13 -1.52 -9.11
C GLY A 797 5.45 -2.85 -8.80
N LYS A 798 6.08 -3.72 -8.00
CA LYS A 798 5.57 -5.05 -7.58
C LYS A 798 5.51 -5.23 -6.07
N GLY A 799 5.69 -4.13 -5.32
CA GLY A 799 5.89 -4.14 -3.88
C GLY A 799 4.64 -3.86 -3.05
N VAL A 800 3.51 -3.49 -3.67
CA VAL A 800 2.32 -3.00 -2.95
C VAL A 800 1.08 -3.81 -3.31
N VAL A 801 0.36 -4.28 -2.29
CA VAL A 801 -0.95 -4.94 -2.41
C VAL A 801 -1.95 -4.26 -1.50
N PHE A 802 -3.02 -3.71 -2.06
CA PHE A 802 -4.12 -3.12 -1.31
C PHE A 802 -5.32 -4.07 -1.30
N ALA A 803 -6.07 -4.07 -0.22
CA ALA A 803 -7.32 -4.82 -0.09
C ALA A 803 -8.43 -3.89 0.44
N THR A 804 -9.62 -3.97 -0.14
CA THR A 804 -10.78 -3.18 0.32
C THR A 804 -12.09 -3.76 -0.21
N GLY A 805 -13.11 -3.80 0.64
CA GLY A 805 -14.49 -4.13 0.25
C GLY A 805 -15.19 -3.03 -0.56
N THR A 806 -14.70 -1.80 -0.43
CA THR A 806 -15.25 -0.59 -1.04
C THR A 806 -14.12 0.14 -1.77
N PRO A 807 -13.75 -0.31 -2.98
CA PRO A 807 -12.66 0.32 -3.75
C PRO A 807 -12.98 1.78 -4.10
N LEU A 808 -14.27 2.08 -4.25
CA LEU A 808 -14.82 3.40 -4.48
C LEU A 808 -15.99 3.59 -3.53
N SER A 809 -15.97 4.67 -2.75
CA SER A 809 -17.02 4.93 -1.76
C SER A 809 -17.92 6.08 -2.19
N ASN A 810 -17.39 7.29 -2.43
CA ASN A 810 -18.25 8.46 -2.73
C ASN A 810 -17.60 9.59 -3.56
N SER A 811 -16.34 9.45 -3.99
CA SER A 811 -15.69 10.51 -4.77
C SER A 811 -14.82 9.99 -5.91
N ILE A 812 -14.89 10.71 -7.02
CA ILE A 812 -14.10 10.50 -8.23
C ILE A 812 -12.60 10.69 -7.98
N THR A 813 -12.21 11.47 -6.96
CA THR A 813 -10.79 11.59 -6.55
C THR A 813 -10.23 10.30 -5.97
N GLU A 814 -11.07 9.40 -5.44
CA GLU A 814 -10.63 8.15 -4.81
C GLU A 814 -10.04 7.20 -5.84
N LEU A 815 -10.66 7.08 -7.02
CA LEU A 815 -10.15 6.26 -8.12
C LEU A 815 -8.77 6.73 -8.58
N HIS A 816 -8.63 8.03 -8.87
CA HIS A 816 -7.33 8.61 -9.24
C HIS A 816 -6.29 8.43 -8.14
N THR A 817 -6.68 8.55 -6.88
CA THR A 817 -5.78 8.33 -5.73
C THR A 817 -5.30 6.89 -5.66
N MET A 818 -6.18 5.90 -5.85
CA MET A 818 -5.80 4.48 -5.89
C MET A 818 -4.86 4.19 -7.06
N MET A 819 -5.15 4.72 -8.25
CA MET A 819 -4.23 4.63 -9.40
C MET A 819 -2.88 5.28 -9.10
N ARG A 820 -2.84 6.41 -8.38
CA ARG A 820 -1.58 7.04 -7.95
C ARG A 820 -0.79 6.21 -6.94
N TYR A 821 -1.43 5.39 -6.11
CA TYR A 821 -0.74 4.50 -5.20
C TYR A 821 -0.12 3.30 -5.90
N LEU A 822 -0.81 2.76 -6.92
CA LEU A 822 -0.48 1.46 -7.50
C LEU A 822 0.22 1.55 -8.87
N GLU A 823 -0.06 2.59 -9.66
CA GLU A 823 0.42 2.73 -11.04
C GLU A 823 0.86 4.17 -11.38
N TYR A 824 1.58 4.81 -10.46
CA TYR A 824 1.99 6.21 -10.63
C TYR A 824 2.78 6.48 -11.92
N ASP A 825 3.75 5.62 -12.26
CA ASP A 825 4.58 5.82 -13.45
C ASP A 825 3.79 5.61 -14.74
N PHE A 826 2.79 4.72 -14.73
CA PHE A 826 1.83 4.57 -15.81
C PHE A 826 1.03 5.87 -16.01
N LEU A 827 0.47 6.44 -14.94
CA LEU A 827 -0.25 7.72 -15.02
C LEU A 827 0.65 8.86 -15.54
N ASN A 828 1.92 8.88 -15.14
CA ASN A 828 2.88 9.89 -15.58
C ASN A 828 3.16 9.79 -17.08
N ASN A 829 3.41 8.58 -17.58
CA ASN A 829 3.69 8.33 -19.01
C ASN A 829 2.50 8.67 -19.92
N HIS A 830 1.28 8.60 -19.40
CA HIS A 830 0.05 8.96 -20.14
C HIS A 830 -0.42 10.41 -19.89
N GLY A 831 0.31 11.20 -19.11
CA GLY A 831 -0.05 12.60 -18.80
C GLY A 831 -1.24 12.75 -17.85
N LEU A 832 -1.60 11.68 -17.13
CA LEU A 832 -2.76 11.55 -16.23
C LEU A 832 -2.39 11.67 -14.75
N GLN A 833 -1.12 11.92 -14.42
CA GLN A 833 -0.65 12.12 -13.05
C GLN A 833 -1.37 13.30 -12.36
N HIS A 834 -1.65 14.38 -13.10
CA HIS A 834 -2.41 15.51 -12.59
C HIS A 834 -3.90 15.21 -12.62
N PHE A 835 -4.57 15.43 -11.49
CA PHE A 835 -6.00 15.15 -11.37
C PHE A 835 -6.84 15.95 -12.37
N ASP A 836 -6.50 17.22 -12.65
CA ASP A 836 -7.26 18.01 -13.62
C ASP A 836 -7.19 17.41 -15.04
N ASN A 837 -6.04 16.83 -15.42
CA ASN A 837 -5.88 16.19 -16.74
C ASN A 837 -6.68 14.89 -16.80
N TRP A 838 -6.63 14.12 -15.71
CA TRP A 838 -7.42 12.91 -15.58
C TRP A 838 -8.93 13.21 -15.63
N VAL A 839 -9.40 14.27 -14.96
CA VAL A 839 -10.79 14.74 -15.02
C VAL A 839 -11.14 15.27 -16.41
N ALA A 840 -10.22 15.98 -17.10
CA ALA A 840 -10.48 16.47 -18.45
C ALA A 840 -10.76 15.34 -19.45
N VAL A 841 -10.19 14.16 -19.24
CA VAL A 841 -10.40 12.96 -20.07
C VAL A 841 -11.64 12.19 -19.60
N PHE A 842 -11.70 11.85 -18.31
CA PHE A 842 -12.66 10.87 -17.80
C PHE A 842 -13.82 11.44 -16.99
N GLY A 843 -13.77 12.70 -16.53
CA GLY A 843 -14.76 13.27 -15.63
C GLY A 843 -15.67 14.31 -16.30
N ASP A 844 -16.98 14.22 -16.10
CA ASP A 844 -17.93 15.25 -16.53
C ASP A 844 -18.41 16.09 -15.34
N GLN A 845 -18.29 17.41 -15.46
CA GLN A 845 -18.71 18.34 -14.41
C GLN A 845 -20.16 18.75 -14.63
N LYS A 846 -20.98 18.52 -13.62
CA LYS A 846 -22.36 18.99 -13.60
C LYS A 846 -22.54 19.98 -12.46
N THR A 847 -23.17 21.09 -12.79
CA THR A 847 -23.53 22.12 -11.83
C THR A 847 -25.03 22.09 -11.61
N ASP A 848 -25.45 21.68 -10.41
CA ASP A 848 -26.85 21.57 -10.01
C ASP A 848 -27.17 22.56 -8.88
N TRP A 849 -28.44 22.93 -8.79
CA TRP A 849 -28.96 23.74 -7.69
C TRP A 849 -29.38 22.82 -6.55
N GLU A 850 -28.65 22.87 -5.44
CA GLU A 850 -28.96 22.12 -4.23
C GLU A 850 -29.65 23.02 -3.21
N LEU A 851 -30.57 22.45 -2.42
CA LEU A 851 -31.15 23.18 -1.30
C LEU A 851 -30.03 23.59 -0.33
N LYS A 852 -30.05 24.85 0.12
CA LYS A 852 -29.13 25.29 1.18
C LYS A 852 -29.36 24.43 2.44
N PRO A 853 -28.34 24.24 3.29
CA PRO A 853 -28.47 23.47 4.53
C PRO A 853 -29.62 23.92 5.45
N ALA A 854 -30.02 25.19 5.36
CA ALA A 854 -31.10 25.79 6.13
C ALA A 854 -32.51 25.58 5.54
N GLY A 855 -32.64 24.88 4.42
CA GLY A 855 -33.94 24.61 3.78
C GLY A 855 -34.53 25.75 2.94
N ASN A 856 -34.10 27.00 3.14
CA ASN A 856 -34.56 28.16 2.37
C ASN A 856 -33.66 28.49 1.17
N GLY A 857 -34.10 28.02 0.00
CA GLY A 857 -33.52 28.40 -1.29
C GLY A 857 -32.35 27.52 -1.72
N PHE A 858 -31.77 27.87 -2.86
CA PHE A 858 -30.83 27.01 -3.57
C PHE A 858 -29.42 27.61 -3.62
N LYS A 859 -28.42 26.76 -3.50
CA LYS A 859 -27.01 27.06 -3.76
C LYS A 859 -26.53 26.21 -4.91
N GLU A 860 -25.91 26.87 -5.88
CA GLU A 860 -25.24 26.21 -6.98
C GLU A 860 -24.06 25.38 -6.43
N ARG A 861 -24.05 24.08 -6.73
CA ARG A 861 -22.97 23.15 -6.42
C ARG A 861 -22.53 22.45 -7.69
N THR A 862 -21.23 22.53 -7.96
CA THR A 862 -20.59 21.75 -9.00
C THR A 862 -20.13 20.42 -8.42
N ARG A 863 -20.42 19.32 -9.10
CA ARG A 863 -19.93 17.98 -8.80
C ARG A 863 -19.37 17.37 -10.08
N ILE A 864 -18.44 16.44 -9.94
CA ILE A 864 -18.12 15.55 -11.06
C ILE A 864 -19.19 14.45 -11.02
N ALA A 865 -20.07 14.44 -12.01
CA ALA A 865 -21.33 13.67 -11.95
C ALA A 865 -21.25 12.33 -12.68
N ASN A 866 -20.49 12.26 -13.78
CA ASN A 866 -20.40 11.07 -14.63
C ASN A 866 -18.97 10.83 -15.08
N TYR A 867 -18.71 9.58 -15.47
CA TYR A 867 -17.50 9.18 -16.18
C TYR A 867 -17.72 9.18 -17.70
N THR A 868 -16.76 9.70 -18.45
CA THR A 868 -16.63 9.57 -19.92
C THR A 868 -15.49 8.60 -20.24
N GLY A 869 -15.54 7.88 -21.36
CA GLY A 869 -14.48 6.91 -21.71
C GLY A 869 -14.32 5.79 -20.68
N LEU A 870 -15.44 5.29 -20.15
CA LEU A 870 -15.48 4.24 -19.13
C LEU A 870 -14.75 2.95 -19.55
N PRO A 871 -14.90 2.44 -20.79
CA PRO A 871 -14.15 1.26 -21.23
C PRO A 871 -12.63 1.44 -21.09
N GLU A 872 -12.09 2.58 -21.52
CA GLU A 872 -10.67 2.90 -21.47
C GLU A 872 -10.18 3.03 -20.02
N LEU A 873 -10.92 3.79 -19.19
CA LEU A 873 -10.62 3.93 -17.76
C LEU A 873 -10.63 2.58 -17.04
N MET A 874 -11.62 1.72 -17.35
CA MET A 874 -11.72 0.40 -16.76
C MET A 874 -10.59 -0.53 -17.22
N SER A 875 -10.19 -0.46 -18.50
CA SER A 875 -9.05 -1.24 -19.00
C SER A 875 -7.74 -0.82 -18.32
N MET A 876 -7.55 0.49 -18.09
CA MET A 876 -6.41 0.99 -17.31
C MET A 876 -6.45 0.49 -15.87
N PHE A 877 -7.56 0.71 -15.17
CA PHE A 877 -7.70 0.36 -13.76
C PHE A 877 -7.60 -1.16 -13.51
N LYS A 878 -8.09 -1.99 -14.42
CA LYS A 878 -7.98 -3.47 -14.33
C LYS A 878 -6.54 -3.99 -14.43
N GLN A 879 -5.57 -3.18 -14.87
CA GLN A 879 -4.16 -3.60 -14.81
C GLN A 879 -3.71 -3.83 -13.37
N VAL A 880 -4.22 -3.00 -12.45
CA VAL A 880 -3.88 -3.08 -11.03
C VAL A 880 -5.00 -3.65 -10.17
N ALA A 881 -6.27 -3.64 -10.60
CA ALA A 881 -7.39 -4.06 -9.77
C ALA A 881 -8.02 -5.40 -10.19
N ASP A 882 -8.04 -6.39 -9.28
CA ASP A 882 -8.94 -7.55 -9.38
C ASP A 882 -10.26 -7.20 -8.66
N ILE A 883 -11.35 -7.16 -9.42
CA ILE A 883 -12.66 -6.70 -8.94
C ILE A 883 -13.62 -7.88 -8.86
N ARG A 884 -14.12 -8.16 -7.65
CA ARG A 884 -15.12 -9.21 -7.39
C ARG A 884 -16.29 -8.66 -6.60
N THR A 885 -17.46 -8.61 -7.22
CA THR A 885 -18.71 -8.21 -6.57
C THR A 885 -19.45 -9.43 -6.00
N ALA A 886 -20.37 -9.20 -5.06
CA ALA A 886 -21.21 -10.27 -4.51
C ALA A 886 -21.96 -11.04 -5.62
N ASP A 887 -22.46 -10.32 -6.63
CA ASP A 887 -23.16 -10.91 -7.78
C ASP A 887 -22.28 -11.85 -8.61
N THR A 888 -20.97 -11.54 -8.72
CA THR A 888 -20.02 -12.37 -9.48
C THR A 888 -19.63 -13.64 -8.73
N LEU A 889 -19.56 -13.59 -7.40
CA LEU A 889 -19.07 -14.70 -6.58
C LEU A 889 -20.17 -15.70 -6.18
N LYS A 890 -21.46 -15.31 -6.25
CA LYS A 890 -22.61 -16.15 -5.83
C LYS A 890 -22.34 -16.85 -4.50
N LEU A 891 -21.81 -16.10 -3.53
CA LEU A 891 -21.50 -16.63 -2.20
C LEU A 891 -22.79 -17.12 -1.53
N ASP A 892 -22.69 -18.18 -0.73
CA ASP A 892 -23.80 -18.70 0.08
C ASP A 892 -24.05 -17.77 1.28
N VAL A 893 -24.62 -16.59 0.99
CA VAL A 893 -25.00 -15.58 1.98
C VAL A 893 -26.53 -15.46 2.04
N PRO A 894 -27.11 -15.19 3.23
CA PRO A 894 -28.55 -15.01 3.36
C PRO A 894 -29.07 -13.83 2.52
N ASP A 895 -30.29 -13.94 2.01
CA ASP A 895 -30.96 -12.85 1.31
C ASP A 895 -31.14 -11.63 2.26
N CYS A 896 -30.79 -10.45 1.76
CA CYS A 896 -30.92 -9.18 2.47
C CYS A 896 -32.13 -8.40 1.94
N GLU A 897 -33.08 -8.09 2.80
CA GLU A 897 -34.22 -7.24 2.49
C GLU A 897 -33.96 -5.80 2.94
N TYR A 898 -33.88 -4.87 2.00
CA TYR A 898 -33.71 -3.44 2.27
C TYR A 898 -35.07 -2.75 2.34
N GLN A 899 -35.39 -2.15 3.48
CA GLN A 899 -36.60 -1.36 3.67
C GLN A 899 -36.23 0.09 4.01
N VAL A 900 -36.85 1.05 3.31
CA VAL A 900 -36.66 2.49 3.58
C VAL A 900 -37.90 3.03 4.28
N VAL A 901 -37.77 3.34 5.57
CA VAL A 901 -38.87 3.92 6.37
C VAL A 901 -38.91 5.44 6.19
N GLN A 902 -39.91 5.94 5.47
CA GLN A 902 -40.16 7.37 5.33
C GLN A 902 -41.02 7.89 6.50
N VAL A 903 -40.56 8.94 7.16
CA VAL A 903 -41.27 9.60 8.27
C VAL A 903 -41.48 11.06 7.89
N GLU A 904 -42.73 11.51 7.91
CA GLU A 904 -43.07 12.91 7.61
C GLU A 904 -42.63 13.85 8.74
N ALA A 905 -42.24 15.08 8.37
CA ALA A 905 -41.86 16.08 9.36
C ALA A 905 -43.08 16.56 10.15
N THR A 906 -42.99 16.48 11.48
CA THR A 906 -44.04 16.99 12.38
C THR A 906 -44.25 18.50 12.21
N PRO A 907 -45.43 19.05 12.54
CA PRO A 907 -45.68 20.49 12.45
C PRO A 907 -44.63 21.35 13.19
N PHE A 908 -44.18 20.87 14.36
CA PHE A 908 -43.13 21.54 15.14
C PHE A 908 -41.75 21.49 14.45
N GLN A 909 -41.39 20.38 13.82
CA GLN A 909 -40.16 20.32 13.00
C GLN A 909 -40.23 21.28 11.82
N GLN A 910 -41.39 21.45 11.19
CA GLN A 910 -41.55 22.41 10.08
C GLN A 910 -41.34 23.86 10.54
N GLU A 911 -41.82 24.21 11.74
CA GLU A 911 -41.60 25.52 12.35
C GLU A 911 -40.10 25.76 12.64
N LEU A 912 -39.42 24.78 13.25
CA LEU A 912 -37.98 24.88 13.53
C LEU A 912 -37.13 24.95 12.24
N VAL A 913 -37.52 24.28 11.16
CA VAL A 913 -36.86 24.44 9.85
C VAL A 913 -36.98 25.88 9.35
N GLN A 914 -38.15 26.52 9.54
CA GLN A 914 -38.35 27.91 9.16
C GLN A 914 -37.49 28.86 10.01
N GLU A 915 -37.32 28.58 11.30
CA GLU A 915 -36.40 29.34 12.16
C GLU A 915 -34.93 29.21 11.71
N LEU A 916 -34.49 28.00 11.37
CA LEU A 916 -33.15 27.75 10.84
C LEU A 916 -32.91 28.52 9.53
N ALA A 917 -33.92 28.62 8.68
CA ALA A 917 -33.92 29.43 7.49
C ALA A 917 -33.69 30.92 7.81
N ASP A 918 -34.46 31.47 8.76
CA ASP A 918 -34.36 32.87 9.16
C ASP A 918 -32.98 33.18 9.78
N ARG A 919 -32.45 32.27 10.61
CA ARG A 919 -31.07 32.35 11.16
C ARG A 919 -30.02 32.38 10.06
N ALA A 920 -30.18 31.54 9.03
CA ALA A 920 -29.23 31.49 7.91
C ALA A 920 -29.24 32.78 7.09
N ASP A 921 -30.41 33.38 6.88
CA ASP A 921 -30.53 34.68 6.21
C ASP A 921 -29.89 35.79 7.03
N ALA A 922 -30.05 35.79 8.35
CA ALA A 922 -29.39 36.75 9.24
C ALA A 922 -27.84 36.65 9.19
N ILE A 923 -27.28 35.44 9.16
CA ILE A 923 -25.82 35.21 9.01
C ILE A 923 -25.34 35.68 7.63
N ASN A 924 -26.08 35.35 6.57
CA ASN A 924 -25.71 35.77 5.21
C ASN A 924 -25.75 37.30 5.05
N ALA A 925 -26.65 37.98 5.77
CA ALA A 925 -26.72 39.43 5.84
C ALA A 925 -25.59 40.07 6.68
N GLY A 926 -24.82 39.28 7.44
CA GLY A 926 -23.78 39.78 8.34
C GLY A 926 -24.34 40.37 9.64
N ASN A 927 -25.60 40.08 9.98
CA ASN A 927 -26.28 40.61 11.16
C ASN A 927 -25.94 39.84 12.45
N VAL A 928 -25.18 38.75 12.36
CA VAL A 928 -24.85 37.87 13.48
C VAL A 928 -23.35 37.60 13.49
N ASP A 929 -22.74 37.68 14.67
CA ASP A 929 -21.34 37.31 14.87
C ASP A 929 -21.16 35.80 14.64
N PRO A 930 -20.20 35.37 13.77
CA PRO A 930 -19.93 33.96 13.49
C PRO A 930 -19.63 33.07 14.71
N THR A 931 -19.23 33.67 15.83
CA THR A 931 -18.98 32.98 17.10
C THR A 931 -20.27 32.65 17.86
N ILE A 932 -21.36 33.38 17.61
CA ILE A 932 -22.68 33.17 18.23
C ILE A 932 -23.49 32.17 17.39
N ASP A 933 -23.55 32.41 16.07
CA ASP A 933 -24.23 31.55 15.13
C ASP A 933 -23.54 31.57 13.77
N ASN A 934 -23.49 30.42 13.09
CA ASN A 934 -22.84 30.29 11.80
C ASN A 934 -23.46 29.15 10.98
N MET A 935 -23.12 29.10 9.69
CA MET A 935 -23.68 28.10 8.78
C MET A 935 -23.39 26.64 9.17
N LEU A 936 -22.29 26.38 9.90
CA LEU A 936 -21.99 25.03 10.38
C LEU A 936 -22.95 24.64 11.51
N LYS A 937 -23.21 25.55 12.45
CA LYS A 937 -24.17 25.37 13.54
C LYS A 937 -25.59 25.11 13.00
N ILE A 938 -26.04 25.92 12.03
CA ILE A 938 -27.35 25.70 11.38
C ILE A 938 -27.43 24.35 10.67
N THR A 939 -26.35 23.92 10.01
CA THR A 939 -26.32 22.62 9.34
C THR A 939 -26.36 21.47 10.35
N SER A 940 -25.67 21.61 11.49
CA SER A 940 -25.75 20.65 12.60
C SER A 940 -27.15 20.60 13.20
N ASP A 941 -27.74 21.75 13.53
CA ASP A 941 -29.11 21.85 14.06
C ASP A 941 -30.13 21.24 13.09
N GLY A 942 -29.99 21.49 11.78
CA GLY A 942 -30.83 20.86 10.76
C GLY A 942 -30.71 19.33 10.72
N ARG A 943 -29.50 18.77 10.91
CA ARG A 943 -29.30 17.31 11.01
C ARG A 943 -29.95 16.74 12.27
N LYS A 944 -29.79 17.42 13.41
CA LYS A 944 -30.40 17.06 14.71
C LYS A 944 -31.92 17.05 14.61
N LEU A 945 -32.49 18.12 14.08
CA LEU A 945 -33.92 18.28 13.87
C LEU A 945 -34.52 17.17 12.99
N GLY A 946 -33.78 16.73 11.98
CA GLY A 946 -34.18 15.66 11.08
C GLY A 946 -34.26 14.28 11.74
N LEU A 947 -33.68 14.10 12.93
CA LEU A 947 -33.76 12.89 13.76
C LEU A 947 -34.80 13.07 14.87
N ASP A 948 -34.60 14.03 15.76
CA ASP A 948 -35.50 14.38 16.87
C ASP A 948 -35.23 15.82 17.35
N PRO A 949 -36.24 16.71 17.51
CA PRO A 949 -36.05 18.07 18.01
C PRO A 949 -35.31 18.15 19.36
N ARG A 950 -35.44 17.15 20.22
CA ARG A 950 -34.85 17.13 21.56
C ARG A 950 -33.31 17.15 21.55
N LEU A 951 -32.69 16.83 20.41
CA LEU A 951 -31.25 16.99 20.19
C LEU A 951 -30.79 18.44 20.13
N ILE A 952 -31.67 19.38 19.81
CA ILE A 952 -31.40 20.83 19.85
C ILE A 952 -31.65 21.35 21.26
N ASP A 953 -32.80 21.02 21.84
CA ASP A 953 -33.18 21.40 23.20
C ASP A 953 -33.88 20.22 23.89
N PRO A 954 -33.29 19.64 24.95
CA PRO A 954 -33.86 18.50 25.67
C PRO A 954 -35.24 18.77 26.28
N SER A 955 -35.65 20.03 26.44
CA SER A 955 -36.95 20.42 27.01
C SER A 955 -38.13 20.32 26.04
N PHE A 956 -37.88 20.08 24.76
CA PHE A 956 -38.93 19.90 23.75
C PHE A 956 -39.75 18.62 23.97
N GLU A 957 -41.00 18.63 23.48
CA GLU A 957 -41.93 17.51 23.63
C GLU A 957 -41.47 16.27 22.85
N ASP A 958 -41.58 15.10 23.47
CA ASP A 958 -41.32 13.80 22.84
C ASP A 958 -42.49 13.39 21.93
N ASN A 959 -42.44 13.82 20.67
CA ASN A 959 -43.49 13.54 19.71
C ASN A 959 -43.40 12.08 19.18
N PRO A 960 -44.50 11.29 19.25
CA PRO A 960 -44.48 9.87 18.85
C PRO A 960 -44.20 9.64 17.36
N ASP A 961 -44.38 10.66 16.52
CA ASP A 961 -44.17 10.57 15.07
C ASP A 961 -42.73 10.90 14.63
N THR A 962 -41.79 11.11 15.57
CA THR A 962 -40.37 11.29 15.22
C THR A 962 -39.73 9.99 14.72
N LYS A 963 -38.64 10.10 13.94
CA LYS A 963 -37.86 8.94 13.48
C LYS A 963 -37.35 8.10 14.63
N LEU A 964 -36.95 8.76 15.72
CA LEU A 964 -36.47 8.09 16.93
C LEU A 964 -37.55 7.15 17.51
N ASN A 965 -38.77 7.65 17.69
CA ASN A 965 -39.88 6.85 18.23
C ASN A 965 -40.32 5.71 17.29
N ARG A 966 -40.32 5.97 15.96
CA ARG A 966 -40.57 4.93 14.94
C ARG A 966 -39.51 3.82 14.97
N CYS A 967 -38.24 4.17 15.15
CA CYS A 967 -37.16 3.20 15.33
C CYS A 967 -37.41 2.31 16.56
N VAL A 968 -37.70 2.91 17.72
CA VAL A 968 -38.00 2.13 18.95
C VAL A 968 -39.22 1.22 18.75
N GLU A 969 -40.24 1.65 17.99
CA GLU A 969 -41.42 0.84 17.68
C GLU A 969 -41.05 -0.41 16.87
N ASN A 970 -40.27 -0.23 15.80
CA ASN A 970 -39.78 -1.32 14.97
C ASN A 970 -38.91 -2.29 15.77
N VAL A 971 -37.95 -1.79 16.55
CA VAL A 971 -37.02 -2.61 17.33
C VAL A 971 -37.76 -3.46 18.35
N ALA A 972 -38.76 -2.88 19.04
CA ALA A 972 -39.59 -3.62 20.00
C ALA A 972 -40.44 -4.69 19.31
N ARG A 973 -41.04 -4.38 18.17
CA ARG A 973 -41.83 -5.33 17.37
C ARG A 973 -40.98 -6.53 16.94
N ILE A 974 -39.80 -6.30 16.39
CA ILE A 974 -38.91 -7.36 15.88
C ILE A 974 -38.34 -8.19 17.03
N HIS A 975 -38.01 -7.56 18.16
CA HIS A 975 -37.58 -8.28 19.37
C HIS A 975 -38.65 -9.29 19.83
N ALA A 976 -39.91 -8.88 19.80
CA ALA A 976 -41.05 -9.74 20.13
C ALA A 976 -41.27 -10.85 19.08
N GLU A 977 -41.26 -10.51 17.79
CA GLU A 977 -41.44 -11.48 16.68
C GLU A 977 -40.34 -12.54 16.65
N THR A 978 -39.13 -12.22 17.12
CA THR A 978 -37.94 -13.09 17.03
C THR A 978 -37.49 -13.63 18.39
N ALA A 979 -38.36 -13.58 19.40
CA ALA A 979 -38.05 -13.98 20.76
C ALA A 979 -37.66 -15.47 20.88
N GLU A 980 -38.31 -16.36 20.12
CA GLU A 980 -38.03 -17.80 20.13
C GLU A 980 -36.60 -18.13 19.67
N ASP A 981 -36.14 -17.44 18.63
CA ASP A 981 -34.81 -17.63 18.04
C ASP A 981 -33.71 -16.79 18.70
N ARG A 982 -34.08 -15.89 19.63
CA ARG A 982 -33.21 -14.90 20.27
C ARG A 982 -32.35 -14.13 19.25
N LEU A 983 -32.96 -13.66 18.17
CA LEU A 983 -32.25 -12.85 17.17
C LEU A 983 -31.83 -11.50 17.76
N THR A 984 -30.76 -10.95 17.19
CA THR A 984 -30.12 -9.71 17.63
C THR A 984 -30.31 -8.60 16.60
N GLN A 985 -30.30 -7.35 17.06
CA GLN A 985 -30.52 -6.14 16.28
C GLN A 985 -29.38 -5.15 16.54
N ILE A 986 -28.98 -4.42 15.50
CA ILE A 986 -27.93 -3.40 15.60
C ILE A 986 -28.50 -2.06 15.15
N ILE A 987 -28.26 -1.02 15.96
CA ILE A 987 -28.71 0.34 15.69
C ILE A 987 -27.48 1.22 15.50
N PHE A 988 -27.37 1.82 14.31
CA PHE A 988 -26.34 2.80 14.00
C PHE A 988 -26.87 4.22 14.20
N CYS A 989 -26.25 4.98 15.11
CA CYS A 989 -26.59 6.39 15.31
C CYS A 989 -25.35 7.21 15.67
N ASP A 990 -25.05 8.22 14.85
CA ASP A 990 -23.88 9.09 15.04
C ASP A 990 -24.22 10.38 15.83
N LEU A 991 -25.50 10.64 16.13
CA LEU A 991 -25.97 11.84 16.85
C LEU A 991 -26.46 11.50 18.25
N GLY A 992 -26.18 12.35 19.24
CA GLY A 992 -26.63 12.17 20.62
C GLY A 992 -26.00 10.94 21.28
N VAL A 993 -24.72 10.69 21.00
CA VAL A 993 -23.95 9.58 21.59
C VAL A 993 -23.75 9.76 23.11
N PRO A 994 -23.53 8.69 23.88
CA PRO A 994 -23.35 8.78 25.33
C PRO A 994 -22.18 9.71 25.73
N HIS A 995 -22.39 10.56 26.74
CA HIS A 995 -21.34 11.45 27.24
C HIS A 995 -20.16 10.66 27.82
N LYS A 996 -18.94 11.11 27.51
CA LYS A 996 -17.73 10.58 28.13
C LYS A 996 -17.73 10.87 29.63
N ALA A 997 -17.60 9.82 30.45
CA ALA A 997 -17.49 9.95 31.90
C ALA A 997 -16.28 10.84 32.26
N THR A 998 -16.48 11.84 33.11
CA THR A 998 -15.54 12.91 33.51
C THR A 998 -14.24 12.46 34.22
N GLY A 999 -13.89 11.18 34.22
CA GLY A 999 -12.63 10.64 34.76
C GLY A 999 -11.49 10.48 33.73
N GLU A 1000 -11.71 10.88 32.48
CA GLU A 1000 -10.81 10.62 31.34
C GLU A 1000 -9.58 11.54 31.24
N ALA A 1001 -9.25 12.31 32.29
CA ALA A 1001 -8.08 13.20 32.31
C ALA A 1001 -6.87 12.67 33.11
N GLU A 1002 -7.00 11.56 33.84
CA GLU A 1002 -5.93 11.07 34.74
C GLU A 1002 -5.63 9.59 34.54
N ALA A 1003 -5.26 9.20 33.33
CA ALA A 1003 -4.43 8.02 33.11
C ALA A 1003 -3.78 8.11 31.73
N GLU A 1004 -2.49 8.49 31.71
CA GLU A 1004 -1.40 7.87 30.95
C GLU A 1004 -0.26 8.90 30.75
N ASP A 1005 0.93 8.53 31.19
CA ASP A 1005 2.22 9.17 30.84
C ASP A 1005 2.46 9.06 29.32
N GLU A 1006 1.71 9.79 28.49
CA GLU A 1006 1.98 10.00 27.07
C GLU A 1006 2.43 11.45 26.82
N ASP A 1007 3.44 11.64 25.97
CA ASP A 1007 3.96 12.95 25.55
C ASP A 1007 2.81 13.89 25.12
N ALA A 1008 2.75 15.09 25.71
CA ALA A 1008 1.63 16.04 25.59
C ALA A 1008 1.32 16.53 24.15
N ASP A 1009 2.25 16.35 23.21
CA ASP A 1009 2.06 16.66 21.80
C ASP A 1009 1.33 15.54 21.04
N ASP A 1010 1.56 14.26 21.38
CA ASP A 1010 0.92 13.09 20.74
C ASP A 1010 -0.58 12.99 21.13
N ALA A 1011 -0.93 13.43 22.34
CA ALA A 1011 -2.31 13.47 22.83
C ALA A 1011 -3.15 14.57 22.15
N LYS A 1012 -2.55 15.72 21.82
CA LYS A 1012 -3.23 16.80 21.09
C LYS A 1012 -3.53 16.41 19.65
N ASP A 1013 -2.58 15.79 18.96
CA ASP A 1013 -2.77 15.37 17.57
C ASP A 1013 -3.76 14.21 17.44
N LYS A 1014 -3.75 13.21 18.34
CA LYS A 1014 -4.78 12.15 18.35
C LYS A 1014 -6.17 12.69 18.67
N LYS A 1015 -6.29 13.66 19.60
CA LYS A 1015 -7.57 14.27 19.96
C LYS A 1015 -8.14 15.11 18.81
N PHE A 1016 -7.28 15.87 18.12
CA PHE A 1016 -7.67 16.63 16.92
C PHE A 1016 -8.04 15.71 15.75
N ILE A 1017 -7.29 14.62 15.49
CA ILE A 1017 -7.58 13.68 14.39
C ILE A 1017 -8.86 12.89 14.67
N ALA A 1018 -9.05 12.42 15.90
CA ALA A 1018 -10.25 11.69 16.28
C ALA A 1018 -11.50 12.59 16.27
N GLU A 1019 -11.41 13.85 16.74
CA GLU A 1019 -12.55 14.79 16.73
C GLU A 1019 -12.87 15.34 15.32
N VAL A 1020 -11.88 15.42 14.42
CA VAL A 1020 -12.09 15.88 13.03
C VAL A 1020 -12.56 14.75 12.10
N GLU A 1021 -12.19 13.49 12.36
CA GLU A 1021 -12.66 12.32 11.58
C GLU A 1021 -13.89 11.62 12.17
N SER A 1022 -14.28 11.87 13.44
CA SER A 1022 -15.48 11.27 14.03
C SER A 1022 -16.76 11.94 13.55
N LEU A 1023 -17.70 11.15 13.02
CA LEU A 1023 -19.07 11.58 12.76
C LEU A 1023 -19.90 11.74 14.04
N GLU A 1024 -19.35 11.36 15.19
CA GLU A 1024 -20.01 11.38 16.50
C GLU A 1024 -20.24 12.81 17.00
N GLU A 1025 -21.46 13.11 17.42
CA GLU A 1025 -21.82 14.38 18.05
C GLU A 1025 -22.47 14.14 19.42
N GLU A 1026 -21.78 14.55 20.49
CA GLU A 1026 -22.33 14.60 21.85
C GLU A 1026 -23.32 15.76 21.96
N CYS A 1027 -24.48 15.51 22.55
CA CYS A 1027 -25.55 16.50 22.75
C CYS A 1027 -26.09 16.37 24.17
N ASP A 1028 -26.68 17.44 24.71
CA ASP A 1028 -27.29 17.42 26.07
C ASP A 1028 -28.40 16.36 26.20
N PHE A 1029 -29.02 15.99 25.09
CA PHE A 1029 -29.95 14.87 24.98
C PHE A 1029 -29.23 13.64 24.39
N CYS A 1030 -29.19 12.55 25.16
CA CYS A 1030 -28.62 11.28 24.72
C CYS A 1030 -29.69 10.38 24.07
N VAL A 1031 -29.53 10.16 22.76
CA VAL A 1031 -30.42 9.31 21.95
C VAL A 1031 -30.34 7.85 22.39
N TYR A 1032 -29.16 7.39 22.80
CA TYR A 1032 -28.93 6.00 23.18
C TYR A 1032 -29.68 5.65 24.46
N ASP A 1033 -29.62 6.55 25.45
CA ASP A 1033 -30.35 6.39 26.70
C ASP A 1033 -31.86 6.47 26.50
N ASP A 1034 -32.35 7.39 25.63
CA ASP A 1034 -33.79 7.48 25.29
C ASP A 1034 -34.28 6.18 24.62
N ILE A 1035 -33.53 5.61 23.67
CA ILE A 1035 -33.86 4.32 23.04
C ILE A 1035 -33.89 3.23 24.10
N ARG A 1036 -32.84 3.10 24.92
CA ARG A 1036 -32.75 2.07 25.97
C ARG A 1036 -33.96 2.15 26.90
N ASP A 1037 -34.25 3.32 27.44
CA ASP A 1037 -35.30 3.50 28.45
C ASP A 1037 -36.69 3.22 27.86
N LYS A 1038 -36.94 3.61 26.60
CA LYS A 1038 -38.20 3.29 25.90
C LYS A 1038 -38.33 1.81 25.54
N LEU A 1039 -37.24 1.14 25.18
CA LEU A 1039 -37.24 -0.32 24.95
C LEU A 1039 -37.52 -1.09 26.25
N ILE A 1040 -36.93 -0.65 27.38
CA ILE A 1040 -37.21 -1.20 28.70
C ILE A 1040 -38.68 -1.00 29.09
N ALA A 1041 -39.23 0.20 28.87
CA ALA A 1041 -40.64 0.48 29.12
C ALA A 1041 -41.59 -0.39 28.28
N ARG A 1042 -41.12 -0.86 27.10
CA ARG A 1042 -41.85 -1.79 26.22
C ARG A 1042 -41.61 -3.27 26.53
N GLY A 1043 -40.90 -3.58 27.63
CA GLY A 1043 -40.73 -4.94 28.15
C GLY A 1043 -39.46 -5.66 27.72
N ILE A 1044 -38.50 -4.98 27.10
CA ILE A 1044 -37.18 -5.55 26.78
C ILE A 1044 -36.29 -5.50 28.04
N PRO A 1045 -35.67 -6.62 28.47
CA PRO A 1045 -34.79 -6.60 29.64
C PRO A 1045 -33.57 -5.71 29.42
N ALA A 1046 -33.18 -4.94 30.44
CA ALA A 1046 -32.03 -4.04 30.37
C ALA A 1046 -30.72 -4.80 30.08
N GLU A 1047 -30.58 -6.03 30.59
CA GLU A 1047 -29.41 -6.88 30.31
C GLU A 1047 -29.28 -7.33 28.84
N GLU A 1048 -30.32 -7.20 28.02
CA GLU A 1048 -30.27 -7.54 26.59
C GLU A 1048 -29.87 -6.34 25.70
N ILE A 1049 -29.66 -5.15 26.29
CA ILE A 1049 -29.31 -3.91 25.59
C ILE A 1049 -27.89 -3.50 25.97
N ALA A 1050 -27.05 -3.17 24.99
CA ALA A 1050 -25.68 -2.70 25.27
C ALA A 1050 -25.22 -1.61 24.30
N TYR A 1051 -24.26 -0.79 24.76
CA TYR A 1051 -23.60 0.21 23.94
C TYR A 1051 -22.18 -0.24 23.60
N ILE A 1052 -21.74 -0.01 22.36
CA ILE A 1052 -20.33 -0.24 22.01
C ILE A 1052 -19.39 0.71 22.79
N HIS A 1053 -19.87 1.89 23.18
CA HIS A 1053 -19.11 2.90 23.91
C HIS A 1053 -18.73 2.47 25.33
N ASP A 1054 -19.47 1.54 25.93
CA ASP A 1054 -19.16 0.96 27.24
C ASP A 1054 -17.92 0.04 27.17
N ALA A 1055 -17.62 -0.48 25.98
CA ALA A 1055 -16.46 -1.31 25.72
C ALA A 1055 -15.22 -0.47 25.35
N LYS A 1056 -14.53 0.03 26.38
CA LYS A 1056 -13.36 0.93 26.24
C LYS A 1056 -12.10 0.26 25.70
N THR A 1057 -11.95 -1.04 25.95
CA THR A 1057 -10.78 -1.83 25.53
C THR A 1057 -11.13 -2.79 24.41
N GLU A 1058 -10.16 -3.17 23.58
CA GLU A 1058 -10.39 -4.18 22.51
C GLU A 1058 -10.92 -5.51 23.09
N GLN A 1059 -10.50 -5.87 24.31
CA GLN A 1059 -11.02 -7.04 25.02
C GLN A 1059 -12.51 -6.90 25.34
N GLN A 1060 -12.92 -5.78 25.94
CA GLN A 1060 -14.33 -5.55 26.25
C GLN A 1060 -15.20 -5.54 24.99
N LYS A 1061 -14.66 -5.07 23.86
CA LYS A 1061 -15.37 -5.11 22.57
C LYS A 1061 -15.53 -6.54 22.08
N SER A 1062 -14.47 -7.35 22.15
CA SER A 1062 -14.54 -8.77 21.80
C SER A 1062 -15.58 -9.50 22.64
N ASP A 1063 -15.55 -9.32 23.97
CA ASP A 1063 -16.50 -9.93 24.90
C ASP A 1063 -17.95 -9.49 24.61
N LEU A 1064 -18.16 -8.21 24.26
CA LEU A 1064 -19.46 -7.69 23.87
C LEU A 1064 -19.95 -8.34 22.57
N PHE A 1065 -19.09 -8.45 21.55
CA PHE A 1065 -19.43 -9.09 20.29
C PHE A 1065 -19.75 -10.58 20.47
N ASP A 1066 -19.06 -11.28 21.36
CA ASP A 1066 -19.39 -12.67 21.73
C ASP A 1066 -20.81 -12.78 22.32
N LYS A 1067 -21.17 -11.88 23.24
CA LYS A 1067 -22.52 -11.85 23.82
C LYS A 1067 -23.59 -11.60 22.76
N VAL A 1068 -23.32 -10.77 21.77
CA VAL A 1068 -24.22 -10.54 20.62
C VAL A 1068 -24.33 -11.80 19.77
N ARG A 1069 -23.22 -12.47 19.43
CA ARG A 1069 -23.23 -13.73 18.66
C ARG A 1069 -24.03 -14.84 19.36
N ASN A 1070 -24.08 -14.82 20.69
CA ASN A 1070 -24.79 -15.79 21.51
C ASN A 1070 -26.25 -15.39 21.82
N GLY A 1071 -26.69 -14.20 21.42
CA GLY A 1071 -28.03 -13.67 21.73
C GLY A 1071 -28.25 -13.38 23.22
N GLU A 1072 -27.17 -13.14 23.97
CA GLU A 1072 -27.22 -12.58 25.33
C GLU A 1072 -27.54 -11.08 25.25
N ILE A 1073 -26.85 -10.36 24.35
CA ILE A 1073 -27.23 -9.00 23.95
C ILE A 1073 -28.05 -9.11 22.66
N ARG A 1074 -29.29 -8.61 22.70
CA ARG A 1074 -30.23 -8.63 21.57
C ARG A 1074 -30.40 -7.28 20.91
N VAL A 1075 -29.99 -6.18 21.55
CA VAL A 1075 -29.95 -4.84 20.94
C VAL A 1075 -28.60 -4.21 21.22
N LEU A 1076 -27.80 -4.00 20.17
CA LEU A 1076 -26.52 -3.32 20.25
C LEU A 1076 -26.62 -1.94 19.59
N LEU A 1077 -26.29 -0.88 20.34
CA LEU A 1077 -26.21 0.47 19.82
C LEU A 1077 -24.75 0.90 19.61
N GLY A 1078 -24.48 1.56 18.49
CA GLY A 1078 -23.15 2.11 18.23
C GLY A 1078 -23.10 3.08 17.07
N SER A 1079 -22.00 3.83 16.99
CA SER A 1079 -21.75 4.75 15.88
C SER A 1079 -21.12 4.02 14.70
N THR A 1080 -21.21 4.63 13.53
CA THR A 1080 -20.54 4.17 12.31
C THR A 1080 -19.03 4.05 12.55
N ALA A 1081 -18.43 4.97 13.31
CA ALA A 1081 -17.00 4.95 13.60
C ALA A 1081 -16.57 3.79 14.54
N LYS A 1082 -17.45 3.37 15.46
CA LYS A 1082 -17.12 2.34 16.47
C LYS A 1082 -17.47 0.92 16.02
N MET A 1083 -18.43 0.76 15.11
CA MET A 1083 -18.93 -0.55 14.65
C MET A 1083 -18.89 -0.77 13.13
N GLY A 1084 -18.61 0.26 12.33
CA GLY A 1084 -18.81 0.25 10.88
C GLY A 1084 -17.78 -0.55 10.07
N THR A 1085 -16.61 -0.89 10.64
CA THR A 1085 -15.58 -1.70 9.96
C THR A 1085 -15.10 -2.84 10.86
N GLY A 1086 -14.86 -4.01 10.26
CA GLY A 1086 -14.26 -5.17 10.93
C GLY A 1086 -15.10 -5.91 11.98
N THR A 1087 -16.37 -5.54 12.21
CA THR A 1087 -17.20 -6.14 13.27
C THR A 1087 -17.94 -7.40 12.80
N ASN A 1088 -17.56 -8.58 13.30
CA ASN A 1088 -18.21 -9.86 12.97
C ASN A 1088 -19.20 -10.31 14.07
N VAL A 1089 -20.48 -9.95 13.95
CA VAL A 1089 -21.54 -10.36 14.89
C VAL A 1089 -22.74 -11.03 14.21
N GLN A 1090 -22.50 -11.62 13.04
CA GLN A 1090 -23.55 -11.99 12.08
C GLN A 1090 -24.41 -13.21 12.48
N LYS A 1091 -23.92 -14.06 13.40
CA LYS A 1091 -24.49 -15.39 13.71
C LYS A 1091 -25.99 -15.40 14.05
N ARG A 1092 -26.50 -14.35 14.69
CA ARG A 1092 -27.91 -14.21 15.09
C ARG A 1092 -28.54 -12.90 14.66
N LEU A 1093 -27.89 -12.18 13.75
CA LEU A 1093 -28.30 -10.84 13.36
C LEU A 1093 -29.58 -10.89 12.51
N LYS A 1094 -30.60 -10.16 12.92
CA LYS A 1094 -31.77 -9.83 12.11
C LYS A 1094 -31.69 -8.35 11.73
N LEU A 1095 -31.80 -8.07 10.44
CA LEU A 1095 -31.95 -6.70 9.95
C LEU A 1095 -33.28 -6.15 10.46
N ALA A 1096 -33.21 -5.01 11.16
CA ALA A 1096 -34.38 -4.26 11.58
C ALA A 1096 -34.67 -3.15 10.55
N PRO A 1097 -35.90 -3.05 10.01
CA PRO A 1097 -36.31 -1.96 9.13
C PRO A 1097 -36.31 -0.56 9.75
#